data_AF-A0A935IW30-F1
#
_entry.id   AF-A0A935IW30-F1
#
_cell.length_a   1.000
_cell.length_b   1.000
_cell.length_c   1.000
_cell.angle_alpha   90.00
_cell.angle_beta   90.00
_cell.angle_gamma   90.00
#
_symmetry.space_group_name_H-M   'P 1'
#
loop_
_entity.id
_entity.type
_entity.pdbx_description
1 polymer ?
#
loop_
_entity_poly.entity_id
_entity_poly.type
_entity_poly.pdbx_seq_one_letter_code
_entity_poly.pdbx_strand_id
1 'polypeptide(L)'
;MYNLKRFSLILLILSVLFAGAPAGFAQAAGQVYYVADNGNDSNPGTLAQPWRTIQHAADSVAAGDTVQVRGGIYNETVSINSSGSEAGGYITFQTYPGEIAALDGSGFASAAGDIAFTIENQNYIIVNGFEIRNYKTAQSGATPMGIFVTGAAHHIQILNNYIHYIETNAGANGNAHGIAVYGTFAPASIHDLLIQGNQLYDLKLGSSEALVLNGNVENFIVTQNKVAFCDNIGIDLIGFEGVSPNPAYDQARDGVVSENQVTAIDTITNPAYSGSQSAAGIYVDGGTRIVIERNEVAASNIGIELASEHQGRATSYITVQNNLIHYNHIAGLAMGGYDTLRGSTENSAIVNNTFFENDQNQDGNGEIWLQYNVVNNIIQNNIVYANQQSWLITNPYAQNQGNVVDYNLYFSPAGIDNSQWQWKNIFYQGFAAYQAATGNDAHSLFIDPQLESTFVFDYNLLATSPAIDRANCTAAPAADYAGDLRPQGAGCDIGADEYSNLLFADVPSDHWARTWIETLYTTGITGGCGTNPLIFCPEAPVTRAQMAVFLERGMNGSAYNPPAAVGTVFTDVPADYWAAAWIEKLHADGITSGCAFAAYCPEDYVTRDQMAIFLLRAKHGAAYAPPPATGVFTDVPVTHWAAAWIEQLASEGITAGCGSGNYCPDLAISRAEMAVFLVRTFNLAP
;
A
#
# COMPACT_ATOMS: atom_id res chain seq x y z
N MET A 1 -7.74 -18.65 -35.43
CA MET A 1 -6.44 -19.34 -35.29
C MET A 1 -5.22 -18.51 -35.71
N TYR A 2 -5.35 -17.18 -35.76
CA TYR A 2 -4.24 -16.21 -35.70
C TYR A 2 -4.77 -15.06 -34.80
N ASN A 3 -3.95 -14.55 -33.87
CA ASN A 3 -4.19 -13.46 -32.90
C ASN A 3 -4.31 -13.79 -31.39
N LEU A 4 -3.89 -14.98 -30.94
CA LEU A 4 -3.70 -15.25 -29.49
C LEU A 4 -2.22 -15.28 -29.03
N LYS A 5 -1.27 -14.96 -29.92
CA LYS A 5 0.19 -15.08 -29.65
C LYS A 5 0.91 -13.75 -29.34
N ARG A 6 0.18 -12.69 -28.96
CA ARG A 6 0.78 -11.41 -28.54
C ARG A 6 0.40 -10.95 -27.13
N PHE A 7 -0.33 -11.76 -26.37
CA PHE A 7 -0.71 -11.47 -24.97
C PHE A 7 0.26 -12.04 -23.93
N SER A 8 1.38 -12.66 -24.34
CA SER A 8 2.33 -13.32 -23.42
C SER A 8 3.66 -12.59 -23.25
N LEU A 9 3.68 -11.26 -23.36
CA LEU A 9 4.89 -10.46 -23.12
C LEU A 9 4.62 -9.23 -22.22
N ILE A 10 3.72 -9.35 -21.23
CA ILE A 10 3.59 -8.43 -20.09
C ILE A 10 3.22 -9.26 -18.86
N LEU A 11 4.08 -10.22 -18.51
CA LEU A 11 3.98 -11.01 -17.28
C LEU A 11 5.40 -11.35 -16.81
N LEU A 12 6.21 -10.30 -16.64
CA LEU A 12 7.50 -10.35 -15.96
C LEU A 12 7.88 -8.94 -15.45
N ILE A 13 6.94 -8.25 -14.79
CA ILE A 13 7.24 -7.06 -13.98
C ILE A 13 6.56 -7.26 -12.62
N LEU A 14 6.92 -8.35 -11.94
CA LEU A 14 6.76 -8.48 -10.49
C LEU A 14 7.77 -9.52 -9.96
N SER A 15 9.03 -9.32 -10.34
CA SER A 15 10.19 -9.97 -9.71
C SER A 15 11.46 -9.28 -10.22
N VAL A 16 11.63 -7.99 -9.94
CA VAL A 16 13.00 -7.45 -9.83
C VAL A 16 13.50 -7.81 -8.44
N LEU A 17 13.79 -9.10 -8.28
CA LEU A 17 14.86 -9.51 -7.38
C LEU A 17 16.14 -8.93 -7.99
N PHE A 18 16.84 -8.10 -7.21
CA PHE A 18 18.23 -7.73 -7.43
C PHE A 18 19.06 -9.01 -7.66
N ALA A 19 19.19 -9.45 -8.91
CA ALA A 19 19.99 -10.60 -9.28
C ALA A 19 20.90 -10.20 -10.45
N GLY A 20 22.02 -9.60 -10.09
CA GLY A 20 23.10 -9.25 -10.99
C GLY A 20 23.77 -7.96 -10.55
N ALA A 21 24.48 -7.97 -9.42
CA ALA A 21 25.46 -6.92 -9.15
C ALA A 21 26.50 -6.94 -10.29
N PRO A 22 26.57 -5.93 -11.17
CA PRO A 22 27.78 -5.73 -11.93
C PRO A 22 28.87 -5.30 -10.92
N ALA A 23 30.12 -5.64 -11.22
CA ALA A 23 31.27 -5.38 -10.35
C ALA A 23 31.19 -4.00 -9.69
N GLY A 24 31.18 -4.00 -8.34
CA GLY A 24 30.96 -2.80 -7.54
C GLY A 24 31.97 -1.70 -7.87
N PHE A 25 31.50 -0.66 -8.52
CA PHE A 25 32.07 0.67 -8.33
C PHE A 25 31.59 1.14 -6.96
N ALA A 26 32.53 1.32 -6.03
CA ALA A 26 32.22 1.95 -4.75
C ALA A 26 31.70 3.37 -5.02
N GLN A 27 30.40 3.58 -4.82
CA GLN A 27 29.77 4.89 -4.92
C GLN A 27 30.39 5.79 -3.86
N ALA A 28 30.96 6.93 -4.27
CA ALA A 28 31.42 7.93 -3.32
C ALA A 28 30.18 8.51 -2.63
N ALA A 29 30.09 8.40 -1.31
CA ALA A 29 29.00 9.01 -0.55
C ALA A 29 29.04 10.53 -0.75
N GLY A 30 27.94 11.11 -1.23
CA GLY A 30 27.82 12.56 -1.33
C GLY A 30 27.81 13.23 0.05
N GLN A 31 27.94 14.55 0.05
CA GLN A 31 27.96 15.35 1.27
C GLN A 31 26.55 15.54 1.83
N VAL A 32 26.47 15.77 3.14
CA VAL A 32 25.21 16.09 3.81
C VAL A 32 25.21 17.55 4.22
N TYR A 33 24.25 18.30 3.70
CA TYR A 33 24.03 19.71 4.00
C TYR A 33 22.76 19.92 4.81
N TYR A 34 22.68 21.04 5.52
CA TYR A 34 21.59 21.36 6.42
C TYR A 34 21.01 22.73 6.11
N VAL A 35 19.68 22.81 6.08
CA VAL A 35 18.90 24.04 5.92
C VAL A 35 18.03 24.22 7.17
N ALA A 36 17.96 25.42 7.74
CA ALA A 36 17.11 25.74 8.89
C ALA A 36 16.45 27.11 8.71
N ASP A 37 15.21 27.29 9.17
CA ASP A 37 14.45 28.55 9.05
C ASP A 37 15.14 29.75 9.73
N ASN A 38 15.97 29.47 10.74
CA ASN A 38 16.81 30.41 11.46
C ASN A 38 18.28 30.44 10.99
N GLY A 39 18.60 29.76 9.89
CA GLY A 39 19.92 29.67 9.29
C GLY A 39 20.38 30.93 8.55
N ASN A 40 21.49 30.83 7.82
CA ASN A 40 22.03 31.90 6.97
C ASN A 40 22.70 31.30 5.74
N ASP A 41 22.35 31.74 4.53
CA ASP A 41 22.93 31.23 3.27
C ASP A 41 24.42 31.59 3.08
N SER A 42 24.98 32.45 3.95
CA SER A 42 26.44 32.65 4.02
C SER A 42 27.17 31.59 4.86
N ASN A 43 26.43 30.69 5.53
CA ASN A 43 26.99 29.61 6.32
C ASN A 43 27.51 28.47 5.40
N PRO A 44 28.36 27.56 5.92
CA PRO A 44 28.86 26.42 5.14
C PRO A 44 27.86 25.27 4.95
N GLY A 45 26.60 25.39 5.40
CA GLY A 45 25.59 24.34 5.27
C GLY A 45 25.80 23.14 6.20
N THR A 46 26.53 23.32 7.30
CA THR A 46 26.76 22.27 8.32
C THR A 46 25.64 22.25 9.36
N LEU A 47 25.48 21.16 10.13
CA LEU A 47 24.43 21.09 11.16
C LEU A 47 24.49 22.23 12.19
N ALA A 48 25.70 22.68 12.55
CA ALA A 48 25.90 23.78 13.50
C ALA A 48 25.75 25.17 12.87
N GLN A 49 25.94 25.28 11.56
CA GLN A 49 25.81 26.51 10.78
C GLN A 49 25.05 26.17 9.49
N PRO A 50 23.73 25.98 9.57
CA PRO A 50 22.92 25.58 8.43
C PRO A 50 22.70 26.76 7.47
N TRP A 51 22.45 26.45 6.21
CA TRP A 51 21.88 27.41 5.26
C TRP A 51 20.48 27.84 5.72
N ARG A 52 19.99 28.96 5.17
CA ARG A 52 18.66 29.49 5.50
C ARG A 52 17.59 28.94 4.57
N THR A 53 17.87 28.94 3.26
CA THR A 53 16.86 28.68 2.23
C THR A 53 17.07 27.34 1.56
N ILE A 54 15.96 26.73 1.13
CA ILE A 54 16.00 25.47 0.38
C ILE A 54 16.48 25.74 -1.05
N GLN A 55 16.10 26.90 -1.63
CA GLN A 55 16.60 27.30 -2.95
C GLN A 55 18.13 27.43 -2.97
N HIS A 56 18.74 28.03 -1.94
CA HIS A 56 20.20 28.12 -1.89
C HIS A 56 20.87 26.73 -1.85
N ALA A 57 20.26 25.77 -1.15
CA ALA A 57 20.71 24.39 -1.18
C ALA A 57 20.60 23.80 -2.59
N ALA A 58 19.46 23.99 -3.27
CA ALA A 58 19.24 23.50 -4.62
C ALA A 58 20.24 24.04 -5.65
N ASP A 59 20.69 25.28 -5.47
CA ASP A 59 21.72 25.90 -6.32
C ASP A 59 23.15 25.42 -6.00
N SER A 60 23.36 24.77 -4.84
CA SER A 60 24.69 24.47 -4.29
C SER A 60 25.08 23.01 -4.36
N VAL A 61 24.11 22.09 -4.32
CA VAL A 61 24.37 20.65 -4.24
C VAL A 61 24.71 20.01 -5.58
N ALA A 62 25.47 18.91 -5.53
CA ALA A 62 25.89 18.10 -6.66
C ALA A 62 25.40 16.65 -6.52
N ALA A 63 25.60 15.85 -7.58
CA ALA A 63 25.17 14.46 -7.62
C ALA A 63 25.65 13.64 -6.39
N GLY A 64 24.70 12.95 -5.75
CA GLY A 64 24.93 12.15 -4.55
C GLY A 64 24.71 12.90 -3.23
N ASP A 65 24.65 14.24 -3.25
CA ASP A 65 24.48 15.03 -2.03
C ASP A 65 23.08 14.91 -1.44
N THR A 66 22.98 15.08 -0.11
CA THR A 66 21.72 15.11 0.63
C THR A 66 21.54 16.44 1.35
N VAL A 67 20.39 17.07 1.18
CA VAL A 67 19.94 18.25 1.91
C VAL A 67 18.95 17.83 2.99
N GLN A 68 19.34 17.99 4.25
CA GLN A 68 18.50 17.77 5.43
C GLN A 68 17.87 19.09 5.86
N VAL A 69 16.56 19.24 5.65
CA VAL A 69 15.82 20.46 6.00
C VAL A 69 15.22 20.32 7.39
N ARG A 70 15.65 21.20 8.31
CA ARG A 70 15.17 21.21 9.69
C ARG A 70 13.70 21.63 9.77
N GLY A 71 13.06 21.31 10.88
CA GLY A 71 11.69 21.70 11.15
C GLY A 71 11.54 23.22 11.18
N GLY A 72 10.55 23.73 10.48
CA GLY A 72 10.36 25.16 10.28
C GLY A 72 9.37 25.48 9.16
N ILE A 73 9.09 26.77 8.98
CA ILE A 73 8.25 27.28 7.90
C ILE A 73 9.14 27.98 6.87
N TYR A 74 9.05 27.54 5.62
CA TYR A 74 9.82 28.01 4.49
C TYR A 74 8.88 28.65 3.47
N ASN A 75 8.85 29.98 3.42
CA ASN A 75 8.04 30.72 2.44
C ASN A 75 8.84 30.90 1.14
N GLU A 76 8.96 29.83 0.36
CA GLU A 76 9.82 29.75 -0.81
C GLU A 76 9.15 29.03 -1.99
N THR A 77 9.67 29.24 -3.19
CA THR A 77 9.48 28.35 -4.35
C THR A 77 10.86 27.80 -4.69
N VAL A 78 10.97 26.50 -4.95
CA VAL A 78 12.25 25.81 -5.15
C VAL A 78 12.35 25.25 -6.57
N SER A 79 13.28 25.76 -7.35
CA SER A 79 13.67 25.18 -8.64
C SER A 79 14.94 24.36 -8.49
N ILE A 80 14.86 23.07 -8.79
CA ILE A 80 16.00 22.16 -8.77
C ILE A 80 16.72 22.27 -10.12
N ASN A 81 17.93 22.81 -10.11
CA ASN A 81 18.69 23.20 -11.30
C ASN A 81 19.87 22.25 -11.63
N SER A 82 20.08 21.24 -10.78
CA SER A 82 21.18 20.27 -10.88
C SER A 82 20.62 18.86 -10.92
N SER A 83 21.32 17.96 -11.61
CA SER A 83 20.99 16.54 -11.68
C SER A 83 21.92 15.70 -10.80
N GLY A 84 21.37 14.62 -10.25
CA GLY A 84 22.18 13.48 -9.86
C GLY A 84 22.71 12.72 -11.08
N SER A 85 23.23 11.52 -10.87
CA SER A 85 23.64 10.65 -11.97
C SER A 85 23.71 9.19 -11.53
N GLU A 86 23.77 8.25 -12.47
CA GLU A 86 24.00 6.84 -12.16
C GLU A 86 25.28 6.62 -11.33
N ALA A 87 26.36 7.33 -11.65
CA ALA A 87 27.65 7.20 -10.98
C ALA A 87 27.73 7.95 -9.63
N GLY A 88 27.10 9.12 -9.53
CA GLY A 88 27.10 9.95 -8.32
C GLY A 88 25.97 9.61 -7.34
N GLY A 89 24.89 9.02 -7.82
CA GLY A 89 23.64 8.84 -7.07
C GLY A 89 22.68 10.01 -7.20
N TYR A 90 21.60 9.89 -6.42
CA TYR A 90 20.54 10.89 -6.36
C TYR A 90 20.99 12.15 -5.62
N ILE A 91 20.50 13.31 -6.06
CA ILE A 91 20.40 14.49 -5.18
C ILE A 91 19.14 14.32 -4.35
N THR A 92 19.27 14.37 -3.03
CA THR A 92 18.16 14.13 -2.11
C THR A 92 17.81 15.39 -1.33
N PHE A 93 16.58 15.87 -1.46
CA PHE A 93 15.99 16.87 -0.56
C PHE A 93 15.04 16.14 0.38
N GLN A 94 15.27 16.26 1.68
CA GLN A 94 14.41 15.60 2.67
C GLN A 94 14.32 16.38 3.97
N THR A 95 13.26 16.14 4.75
CA THR A 95 13.19 16.65 6.12
C THR A 95 14.24 15.97 7.01
N TYR A 96 14.70 16.71 8.02
CA TYR A 96 15.52 16.15 9.08
C TYR A 96 14.71 15.13 9.90
N PRO A 97 15.25 13.94 10.21
CA PRO A 97 14.51 12.87 10.87
C PRO A 97 13.77 13.33 12.14
N GLY A 98 12.46 13.08 12.18
CA GLY A 98 11.59 13.44 13.31
C GLY A 98 11.12 14.90 13.32
N GLU A 99 11.47 15.70 12.32
CA GLU A 99 11.06 17.09 12.17
C GLU A 99 10.19 17.29 10.91
N ILE A 100 9.35 18.32 10.91
CA ILE A 100 8.48 18.68 9.77
C ILE A 100 8.97 20.01 9.18
N ALA A 101 9.46 19.98 7.94
CA ALA A 101 9.78 21.17 7.16
C ALA A 101 8.59 21.50 6.26
N ALA A 102 7.97 22.66 6.49
CA ALA A 102 6.78 23.10 5.75
C ALA A 102 7.15 24.16 4.71
N LEU A 103 7.03 23.84 3.41
CA LEU A 103 6.98 24.84 2.37
C LEU A 103 5.57 25.46 2.36
N ASP A 104 5.49 26.73 2.72
CA ASP A 104 4.22 27.43 2.95
C ASP A 104 4.06 28.59 1.98
N GLY A 105 3.09 28.48 1.09
CA GLY A 105 2.81 29.46 0.06
C GLY A 105 2.07 30.71 0.55
N SER A 106 1.79 30.83 1.85
CA SER A 106 1.10 32.00 2.40
C SER A 106 1.84 33.31 2.07
N GLY A 107 1.16 34.19 1.35
CA GLY A 107 1.71 35.48 0.92
C GLY A 107 2.27 35.49 -0.50
N PHE A 108 2.35 34.33 -1.17
CA PHE A 108 2.51 34.29 -2.62
C PHE A 108 1.20 34.61 -3.32
N ALA A 109 1.29 35.33 -4.44
CA ALA A 109 0.17 35.74 -5.27
C ALA A 109 0.66 36.08 -6.69
N SER A 110 1.61 35.30 -7.21
CA SER A 110 2.21 35.60 -8.52
C SER A 110 1.24 35.33 -9.66
N ALA A 111 1.45 36.04 -10.77
CA ALA A 111 0.66 35.85 -11.99
C ALA A 111 1.05 34.60 -12.79
N ALA A 112 2.16 33.94 -12.43
CA ALA A 112 2.66 32.75 -13.10
C ALA A 112 2.15 31.43 -12.48
N GLY A 113 1.58 31.49 -11.27
CA GLY A 113 1.28 30.29 -10.48
C GLY A 113 2.51 29.89 -9.66
N ASP A 114 2.39 30.01 -8.34
CA ASP A 114 3.50 29.69 -7.44
C ASP A 114 3.58 28.17 -7.25
N ILE A 115 4.75 27.59 -7.49
CA ILE A 115 5.02 26.15 -7.43
C ILE A 115 6.04 25.88 -6.33
N ALA A 116 5.75 24.95 -5.41
CA ALA A 116 6.65 24.70 -4.28
C ALA A 116 7.97 24.04 -4.71
N PHE A 117 7.91 22.96 -5.49
CA PHE A 117 9.08 22.33 -6.13
C PHE A 117 8.91 22.20 -7.64
N THR A 118 9.91 22.67 -8.40
CA THR A 118 9.99 22.48 -9.85
C THR A 118 11.23 21.63 -10.21
N ILE A 119 11.02 20.56 -10.97
CA ILE A 119 12.05 19.70 -11.54
C ILE A 119 11.90 19.72 -13.06
N GLU A 120 12.67 20.58 -13.72
CA GLU A 120 12.66 20.71 -15.18
C GLU A 120 13.95 20.12 -15.76
N ASN A 121 13.82 19.04 -16.54
CA ASN A 121 14.92 18.35 -17.22
C ASN A 121 16.07 17.89 -16.30
N GLN A 122 15.84 17.80 -14.98
CA GLN A 122 16.80 17.22 -14.04
C GLN A 122 16.53 15.75 -13.80
N ASN A 123 17.57 15.00 -13.47
CA ASN A 123 17.52 13.56 -13.32
C ASN A 123 18.07 13.14 -11.95
N TYR A 124 17.70 11.93 -11.50
CA TYR A 124 18.17 11.37 -10.23
C TYR A 124 17.91 12.31 -9.05
N ILE A 125 16.64 12.68 -8.84
CA ILE A 125 16.20 13.58 -7.78
C ILE A 125 15.25 12.86 -6.83
N ILE A 126 15.43 13.08 -5.52
CA ILE A 126 14.49 12.64 -4.48
C ILE A 126 13.95 13.87 -3.75
N VAL A 127 12.63 13.97 -3.61
CA VAL A 127 11.93 14.93 -2.75
C VAL A 127 11.13 14.14 -1.71
N ASN A 128 11.56 14.17 -0.45
CA ASN A 128 11.06 13.26 0.59
C ASN A 128 10.59 13.95 1.88
N GLY A 129 9.33 13.72 2.25
CA GLY A 129 8.79 13.99 3.59
C GLY A 129 8.29 15.41 3.85
N PHE A 130 8.33 16.31 2.87
CA PHE A 130 7.94 17.71 3.09
C PHE A 130 6.45 17.87 3.37
N GLU A 131 6.09 18.83 4.22
CA GLU A 131 4.76 19.42 4.21
C GLU A 131 4.75 20.54 3.15
N ILE A 132 3.80 20.53 2.23
CA ILE A 132 3.66 21.55 1.18
C ILE A 132 2.24 22.08 1.23
N ARG A 133 2.09 23.40 1.48
CA ARG A 133 0.76 23.96 1.71
C ARG A 133 0.57 25.40 1.27
N ASN A 134 -0.70 25.80 1.16
CA ASN A 134 -1.12 27.19 0.97
C ASN A 134 -0.59 27.89 -0.29
N TYR A 135 -0.27 27.15 -1.34
CA TYR A 135 -0.02 27.75 -2.66
C TYR A 135 -1.36 27.99 -3.34
N LYS A 136 -1.76 29.27 -3.40
CA LYS A 136 -3.11 29.66 -3.82
C LYS A 136 -3.06 30.78 -4.84
N THR A 137 -3.99 30.76 -5.79
CA THR A 137 -4.19 31.86 -6.73
C THR A 137 -5.66 32.23 -6.87
N ALA A 138 -5.94 33.48 -7.26
CA ALA A 138 -7.25 33.91 -7.74
C ALA A 138 -7.25 34.27 -9.23
N GLN A 139 -6.12 34.06 -9.93
CA GLN A 139 -5.95 34.40 -11.34
C GLN A 139 -6.13 33.16 -12.20
N SER A 140 -6.96 33.23 -13.25
CA SER A 140 -7.24 32.09 -14.13
C SER A 140 -6.06 31.67 -15.02
N GLY A 141 -5.05 32.54 -15.19
CA GLY A 141 -3.84 32.24 -15.96
C GLY A 141 -2.70 31.64 -15.14
N ALA A 142 -2.90 31.45 -13.83
CA ALA A 142 -1.90 30.94 -12.90
C ALA A 142 -2.34 29.56 -12.41
N THR A 143 -1.39 28.63 -12.31
CA THR A 143 -1.64 27.26 -11.83
C THR A 143 -0.70 26.96 -10.67
N PRO A 144 -1.11 27.17 -9.41
CA PRO A 144 -0.31 26.77 -8.27
C PRO A 144 -0.17 25.24 -8.22
N MET A 145 1.02 24.78 -7.85
CA MET A 145 1.30 23.34 -7.77
C MET A 145 2.16 23.03 -6.55
N GLY A 146 1.96 21.86 -5.94
CA GLY A 146 2.88 21.36 -4.92
C GLY A 146 4.23 20.97 -5.54
N ILE A 147 4.23 19.94 -6.37
CA ILE A 147 5.43 19.45 -7.06
C ILE A 147 5.18 19.34 -8.55
N PHE A 148 6.03 19.96 -9.36
CA PHE A 148 5.95 19.94 -10.81
C PHE A 148 7.21 19.34 -11.44
N VAL A 149 7.04 18.26 -12.21
CA VAL A 149 8.10 17.65 -13.01
C VAL A 149 7.77 17.88 -14.48
N THR A 150 8.72 18.39 -15.26
CA THR A 150 8.49 18.66 -16.69
C THR A 150 9.73 18.45 -17.56
N GLY A 151 9.52 18.34 -18.86
CA GLY A 151 10.56 18.14 -19.85
C GLY A 151 10.77 16.66 -20.17
N ALA A 152 12.01 16.19 -20.05
CA ALA A 152 12.42 14.79 -20.20
C ALA A 152 13.25 14.29 -18.98
N ALA A 153 12.79 14.63 -17.78
CA ALA A 153 13.38 14.21 -16.50
C ALA A 153 13.27 12.69 -16.29
N HIS A 154 14.28 12.04 -15.72
CA HIS A 154 14.22 10.61 -15.39
C HIS A 154 14.85 10.26 -14.05
N HIS A 155 14.49 9.10 -13.50
CA HIS A 155 14.91 8.65 -12.17
C HIS A 155 14.49 9.66 -11.09
N ILE A 156 13.19 9.92 -10.98
CA ILE A 156 12.63 10.88 -10.03
C ILE A 156 11.85 10.13 -8.96
N GLN A 157 12.07 10.48 -7.70
CA GLN A 157 11.32 9.92 -6.56
C GLN A 157 10.65 11.04 -5.77
N ILE A 158 9.33 10.98 -5.67
CA ILE A 158 8.52 11.90 -4.86
C ILE A 158 7.91 11.06 -3.73
N LEU A 159 8.45 11.23 -2.52
CA LEU A 159 8.25 10.29 -1.42
C LEU A 159 7.64 10.95 -0.18
N ASN A 160 6.62 10.34 0.42
CA ASN A 160 6.15 10.66 1.77
C ASN A 160 5.78 12.14 2.02
N ASN A 161 5.49 12.92 0.99
CA ASN A 161 5.16 14.34 1.15
C ASN A 161 3.69 14.50 1.58
N TYR A 162 3.41 15.51 2.40
CA TYR A 162 2.05 15.90 2.78
C TYR A 162 1.67 17.21 2.10
N ILE A 163 0.83 17.13 1.08
CA ILE A 163 0.48 18.24 0.19
C ILE A 163 -0.99 18.61 0.42
N HIS A 164 -1.26 19.84 0.83
CA HIS A 164 -2.63 20.26 1.16
C HIS A 164 -2.89 21.74 0.93
N TYR A 165 -4.16 22.12 0.74
CA TYR A 165 -4.58 23.50 0.46
C TYR A 165 -3.82 24.16 -0.70
N ILE A 166 -3.56 23.38 -1.77
CA ILE A 166 -3.17 23.93 -3.07
C ILE A 166 -4.47 24.27 -3.80
N GLU A 167 -4.68 25.56 -4.09
CA GLU A 167 -6.01 26.04 -4.45
C GLU A 167 -6.02 27.06 -5.58
N THR A 168 -6.96 26.88 -6.50
CA THR A 168 -7.41 27.93 -7.40
C THR A 168 -8.74 28.53 -6.95
N ASN A 169 -8.77 29.86 -6.86
CA ASN A 169 -9.93 30.67 -6.52
C ASN A 169 -10.40 31.51 -7.73
N ALA A 170 -9.99 31.13 -8.94
CA ALA A 170 -10.30 31.81 -10.19
C ALA A 170 -11.67 31.41 -10.82
N GLY A 171 -12.52 30.71 -10.08
CA GLY A 171 -13.80 30.19 -10.59
C GLY A 171 -13.60 29.06 -11.61
N ALA A 172 -14.49 28.99 -12.60
CA ALA A 172 -14.55 27.88 -13.57
C ALA A 172 -13.34 27.76 -14.52
N ASN A 173 -12.45 28.74 -14.55
CA ASN A 173 -11.26 28.75 -15.41
C ASN A 173 -9.96 28.60 -14.60
N GLY A 174 -10.08 28.25 -13.31
CA GLY A 174 -8.92 28.04 -12.45
C GLY A 174 -8.31 26.66 -12.66
N ASN A 175 -7.02 26.54 -12.39
CA ASN A 175 -6.28 25.28 -12.38
C ASN A 175 -5.38 25.24 -11.15
N ALA A 176 -5.19 24.08 -10.56
CA ALA A 176 -4.18 23.80 -9.54
C ALA A 176 -3.88 22.30 -9.50
N HIS A 177 -2.70 21.91 -9.00
CA HIS A 177 -2.35 20.50 -8.81
C HIS A 177 -1.66 20.25 -7.48
N GLY A 178 -1.83 19.06 -6.90
CA GLY A 178 -0.94 18.60 -5.84
C GLY A 178 0.42 18.22 -6.44
N ILE A 179 0.42 17.25 -7.34
CA ILE A 179 1.60 16.78 -8.08
C ILE A 179 1.28 16.74 -9.58
N ALA A 180 2.10 17.36 -10.40
CA ALA A 180 1.96 17.33 -11.86
C ALA A 180 3.25 16.89 -12.54
N VAL A 181 3.14 15.99 -13.53
CA VAL A 181 4.26 15.44 -14.30
C VAL A 181 3.96 15.55 -15.79
N TYR A 182 4.56 16.52 -16.48
CA TYR A 182 4.29 16.82 -17.89
C TYR A 182 5.49 16.49 -18.78
N GLY A 183 5.38 15.42 -19.55
CA GLY A 183 6.37 14.99 -20.55
C GLY A 183 6.30 15.86 -21.80
N THR A 184 6.99 16.99 -21.81
CA THR A 184 6.91 18.04 -22.85
C THR A 184 7.96 17.91 -23.96
N PHE A 185 8.73 16.82 -23.98
CA PHE A 185 9.79 16.55 -24.95
C PHE A 185 9.50 15.28 -25.75
N ALA A 186 10.11 15.19 -26.94
CA ALA A 186 10.12 13.98 -27.75
C ALA A 186 11.40 13.91 -28.62
N PRO A 187 12.00 12.72 -28.81
CA PRO A 187 11.54 11.41 -28.34
C PRO A 187 11.87 11.13 -26.86
N ALA A 188 12.70 11.93 -26.22
CA ALA A 188 13.03 11.76 -24.80
C ALA A 188 11.78 11.95 -23.94
N SER A 189 11.48 10.98 -23.09
CA SER A 189 10.32 10.91 -22.20
C SER A 189 10.70 11.25 -20.77
N ILE A 190 9.70 11.49 -19.92
CA ILE A 190 9.87 11.30 -18.48
C ILE A 190 9.74 9.80 -18.18
N HIS A 191 10.72 9.21 -17.48
CA HIS A 191 10.70 7.79 -17.14
C HIS A 191 11.47 7.43 -15.86
N ASP A 192 11.28 6.19 -15.36
CA ASP A 192 11.81 5.75 -14.06
C ASP A 192 11.32 6.67 -12.93
N LEU A 193 10.02 6.92 -12.91
CA LEU A 193 9.35 7.80 -11.96
C LEU A 193 8.70 6.98 -10.85
N LEU A 194 9.00 7.29 -9.59
CA LEU A 194 8.36 6.72 -8.41
C LEU A 194 7.65 7.82 -7.62
N ILE A 195 6.34 7.71 -7.48
CA ILE A 195 5.53 8.58 -6.61
C ILE A 195 4.93 7.69 -5.53
N GLN A 196 5.49 7.76 -4.33
CA GLN A 196 5.18 6.82 -3.25
C GLN A 196 4.92 7.46 -1.89
N GLY A 197 3.91 6.96 -1.17
CA GLY A 197 3.69 7.33 0.24
C GLY A 197 3.17 8.76 0.45
N ASN A 198 2.86 9.50 -0.62
CA ASN A 198 2.42 10.89 -0.51
C ASN A 198 0.97 10.98 -0.06
N GLN A 199 0.64 12.06 0.63
CA GLN A 199 -0.70 12.38 1.09
C GLN A 199 -1.13 13.71 0.44
N LEU A 200 -2.16 13.68 -0.40
CA LEU A 200 -2.73 14.85 -1.07
C LEU A 200 -4.15 15.08 -0.54
N TYR A 201 -4.36 16.19 0.15
CA TYR A 201 -5.60 16.46 0.90
C TYR A 201 -6.14 17.88 0.69
N ASP A 202 -7.47 18.04 0.72
CA ASP A 202 -8.14 19.35 0.70
C ASP A 202 -7.67 20.26 -0.46
N LEU A 203 -7.62 19.71 -1.68
CA LEU A 203 -7.19 20.45 -2.87
C LEU A 203 -8.38 21.07 -3.62
N LYS A 204 -8.18 22.29 -4.11
CA LYS A 204 -9.16 23.00 -4.94
C LYS A 204 -8.57 23.24 -6.33
N LEU A 205 -8.86 22.32 -7.24
CA LEU A 205 -8.12 22.08 -8.46
C LEU A 205 -8.71 22.80 -9.66
N GLY A 206 -9.98 23.23 -9.59
CA GLY A 206 -10.67 23.82 -10.74
C GLY A 206 -10.79 22.79 -11.86
N SER A 207 -10.25 23.08 -13.05
CA SER A 207 -10.31 22.17 -14.22
C SER A 207 -9.11 21.22 -14.32
N SER A 208 -8.41 20.96 -13.21
CA SER A 208 -7.20 20.14 -13.14
C SER A 208 -7.32 19.02 -12.10
N GLU A 209 -6.26 18.22 -11.91
CA GLU A 209 -6.28 16.99 -11.12
C GLU A 209 -5.30 17.02 -9.94
N ALA A 210 -5.54 16.21 -8.90
CA ALA A 210 -4.71 16.20 -7.70
C ALA A 210 -3.31 15.64 -7.99
N LEU A 211 -3.23 14.49 -8.66
CA LEU A 211 -1.99 13.84 -9.10
C LEU A 211 -2.11 13.47 -10.58
N VAL A 212 -1.28 14.07 -11.44
CA VAL A 212 -1.40 13.89 -12.90
C VAL A 212 -0.07 13.53 -13.57
N LEU A 213 -0.12 12.59 -14.52
CA LEU A 213 0.93 12.30 -15.49
C LEU A 213 0.38 12.54 -16.91
N ASN A 214 0.95 13.48 -17.66
CA ASN A 214 0.45 13.91 -18.96
C ASN A 214 1.58 14.01 -20.01
N GLY A 215 1.29 13.66 -21.25
CA GLY A 215 2.21 13.77 -22.39
C GLY A 215 3.18 12.59 -22.48
N ASN A 216 4.44 12.84 -22.84
CA ASN A 216 5.44 11.78 -23.05
C ASN A 216 6.03 11.26 -21.72
N VAL A 217 5.23 10.49 -20.98
CA VAL A 217 5.61 9.87 -19.71
C VAL A 217 5.49 8.35 -19.82
N GLU A 218 6.52 7.60 -19.45
CA GLU A 218 6.51 6.13 -19.49
C GLU A 218 7.25 5.49 -18.31
N ASN A 219 7.05 4.19 -18.06
CA ASN A 219 7.79 3.44 -17.02
C ASN A 219 7.72 4.11 -15.64
N PHE A 220 6.50 4.34 -15.15
CA PHE A 220 6.23 4.99 -13.87
C PHE A 220 5.55 4.05 -12.86
N ILE A 221 5.72 4.36 -11.58
CA ILE A 221 5.05 3.69 -10.46
C ILE A 221 4.43 4.78 -9.58
N VAL A 222 3.10 4.75 -9.45
CA VAL A 222 2.33 5.58 -8.51
C VAL A 222 1.76 4.64 -7.46
N THR A 223 2.34 4.61 -6.26
CA THR A 223 1.99 3.60 -5.27
C THR A 223 1.89 4.07 -3.82
N GLN A 224 1.02 3.46 -3.02
CA GLN A 224 0.92 3.76 -1.58
C GLN A 224 0.63 5.23 -1.26
N ASN A 225 0.00 5.97 -2.20
CA ASN A 225 -0.40 7.35 -1.97
C ASN A 225 -1.82 7.41 -1.40
N LYS A 226 -2.12 8.46 -0.65
CA LYS A 226 -3.46 8.81 -0.20
C LYS A 226 -3.89 10.10 -0.87
N VAL A 227 -5.00 10.07 -1.61
CA VAL A 227 -5.57 11.25 -2.27
C VAL A 227 -7.00 11.39 -1.79
N ALA A 228 -7.31 12.49 -1.09
CA ALA A 228 -8.63 12.64 -0.49
C ALA A 228 -9.15 14.07 -0.40
N PHE A 229 -10.48 14.21 -0.42
CA PHE A 229 -11.18 15.49 -0.25
C PHE A 229 -10.73 16.54 -1.29
N CYS A 230 -10.54 16.10 -2.53
CA CYS A 230 -10.21 16.97 -3.66
C CYS A 230 -11.47 17.26 -4.48
N ASP A 231 -11.59 18.49 -4.98
CA ASP A 231 -12.79 18.92 -5.72
C ASP A 231 -12.77 18.58 -7.22
N ASN A 232 -11.79 17.78 -7.67
CA ASN A 232 -11.70 17.22 -9.01
C ASN A 232 -10.83 15.95 -9.00
N ILE A 233 -10.60 15.33 -10.16
CA ILE A 233 -9.99 14.01 -10.36
C ILE A 233 -8.80 13.74 -9.42
N GLY A 234 -8.79 12.55 -8.81
CA GLY A 234 -7.78 12.14 -7.84
C GLY A 234 -6.43 11.82 -8.49
N ILE A 235 -6.39 10.76 -9.31
CA ILE A 235 -5.20 10.35 -10.06
C ILE A 235 -5.57 10.28 -11.53
N ASP A 236 -4.81 10.96 -12.41
CA ASP A 236 -5.07 10.95 -13.85
C ASP A 236 -3.82 10.62 -14.68
N LEU A 237 -4.02 9.81 -15.71
CA LEU A 237 -3.01 9.31 -16.64
C LEU A 237 -3.41 9.65 -18.07
N ILE A 238 -2.85 10.75 -18.57
CA ILE A 238 -3.40 11.50 -19.70
C ILE A 238 -2.60 11.27 -20.98
N GLY A 239 -3.31 11.25 -22.11
CA GLY A 239 -2.76 11.28 -23.46
C GLY A 239 -3.60 12.10 -24.44
N PHE A 240 -2.96 12.45 -25.55
CA PHE A 240 -3.53 13.15 -26.70
C PHE A 240 -3.91 14.63 -26.50
N GLU A 241 -3.49 15.25 -25.38
CA GLU A 241 -3.70 16.67 -25.07
C GLU A 241 -2.76 17.65 -25.82
N GLY A 242 -1.78 17.14 -26.57
CA GLY A 242 -0.76 17.93 -27.25
C GLY A 242 0.33 18.47 -26.33
N VAL A 243 0.52 17.86 -25.15
CA VAL A 243 1.57 18.22 -24.19
C VAL A 243 2.95 17.86 -24.74
N SER A 244 3.08 16.68 -25.34
CA SER A 244 4.26 16.31 -26.12
C SER A 244 4.19 16.96 -27.52
N PRO A 245 5.31 17.50 -28.03
CA PRO A 245 5.37 18.12 -29.36
C PRO A 245 5.22 17.09 -30.50
N ASN A 246 5.29 15.79 -30.19
CA ASN A 246 5.08 14.72 -31.17
C ASN A 246 3.89 13.84 -30.74
N PRO A 247 2.77 13.85 -31.49
CA PRO A 247 1.56 13.08 -31.18
C PRO A 247 1.76 11.56 -31.06
N ALA A 248 2.87 11.00 -31.57
CA ALA A 248 3.17 9.58 -31.42
C ALA A 248 3.62 9.20 -30.01
N TYR A 249 4.04 10.18 -29.20
CA TYR A 249 4.55 9.99 -27.84
C TYR A 249 3.66 10.65 -26.78
N ASP A 250 2.61 11.34 -27.21
CA ASP A 250 1.76 12.17 -26.35
C ASP A 250 0.75 11.34 -25.56
N GLN A 251 1.26 10.48 -24.67
CA GLN A 251 0.48 9.52 -23.91
C GLN A 251 1.27 8.97 -22.72
N ALA A 252 0.69 9.04 -21.53
CA ALA A 252 1.15 8.28 -20.37
C ALA A 252 1.01 6.77 -20.64
N ARG A 253 2.09 6.01 -20.41
CA ARG A 253 2.13 4.59 -20.78
C ARG A 253 3.07 3.73 -19.95
N ASP A 254 2.91 2.41 -20.06
CA ASP A 254 3.87 1.43 -19.52
C ASP A 254 4.12 1.62 -18.01
N GLY A 255 3.06 1.86 -17.24
CA GLY A 255 3.14 2.22 -15.82
C GLY A 255 2.23 1.41 -14.90
N VAL A 256 2.43 1.57 -13.59
CA VAL A 256 1.67 0.89 -12.54
C VAL A 256 1.10 1.90 -11.55
N VAL A 257 -0.21 1.82 -11.30
CA VAL A 257 -0.91 2.54 -10.24
C VAL A 257 -1.37 1.52 -9.21
N SER A 258 -0.73 1.46 -8.05
CA SER A 258 -1.02 0.39 -7.09
C SER A 258 -1.03 0.76 -5.62
N GLU A 259 -1.82 0.06 -4.80
CA GLU A 259 -1.83 0.26 -3.35
C GLU A 259 -2.18 1.70 -2.91
N ASN A 260 -2.85 2.48 -3.77
CA ASN A 260 -3.30 3.83 -3.42
C ASN A 260 -4.66 3.80 -2.74
N GLN A 261 -4.89 4.75 -1.84
CA GLN A 261 -6.19 5.04 -1.26
C GLN A 261 -6.70 6.35 -1.86
N VAL A 262 -7.78 6.27 -2.65
CA VAL A 262 -8.38 7.45 -3.28
C VAL A 262 -9.82 7.58 -2.80
N THR A 263 -10.14 8.69 -2.13
CA THR A 263 -11.47 8.82 -1.51
C THR A 263 -12.03 10.23 -1.50
N ALA A 264 -13.36 10.36 -1.51
CA ALA A 264 -14.03 11.66 -1.43
C ALA A 264 -13.59 12.64 -2.53
N ILE A 265 -13.49 12.14 -3.77
CA ILE A 265 -13.24 12.95 -4.95
C ILE A 265 -14.58 13.42 -5.50
N ASP A 266 -14.88 14.71 -5.37
CA ASP A 266 -16.22 15.23 -5.62
C ASP A 266 -16.24 16.63 -6.25
N THR A 267 -16.77 16.74 -7.45
CA THR A 267 -16.88 18.02 -8.18
C THR A 267 -18.12 18.82 -7.82
N ILE A 268 -18.99 18.35 -6.92
CA ILE A 268 -20.27 19.01 -6.60
C ILE A 268 -20.12 20.48 -6.17
N THR A 269 -19.03 20.83 -5.48
CA THR A 269 -18.72 22.22 -5.09
C THR A 269 -17.73 22.93 -6.01
N ASN A 270 -17.17 22.23 -7.01
CA ASN A 270 -16.18 22.80 -7.91
C ASN A 270 -16.85 23.75 -8.92
N PRO A 271 -16.44 25.03 -9.00
CA PRO A 271 -17.02 25.99 -9.93
C PRO A 271 -16.91 25.61 -11.41
N ALA A 272 -15.92 24.79 -11.81
CA ALA A 272 -15.75 24.34 -13.19
C ALA A 272 -16.90 23.43 -13.66
N TYR A 273 -17.53 22.71 -12.72
CA TYR A 273 -18.55 21.69 -13.02
C TYR A 273 -19.98 22.19 -12.80
N SER A 274 -20.18 23.43 -12.36
CA SER A 274 -21.51 24.05 -12.19
C SER A 274 -22.50 23.20 -11.36
N GLY A 275 -22.00 22.49 -10.34
CA GLY A 275 -22.81 21.60 -9.50
C GLY A 275 -23.05 20.20 -10.08
N SER A 276 -22.33 19.81 -11.12
CA SER A 276 -22.30 18.44 -11.64
C SER A 276 -21.27 17.59 -10.90
N GLN A 277 -21.58 16.32 -10.71
CA GLN A 277 -20.65 15.29 -10.27
C GLN A 277 -20.10 14.55 -11.48
N SER A 278 -18.78 14.49 -11.63
CA SER A 278 -18.16 13.94 -12.85
C SER A 278 -16.74 13.42 -12.66
N ALA A 279 -16.05 13.70 -11.56
CA ALA A 279 -14.65 13.31 -11.40
C ALA A 279 -14.48 11.85 -10.98
N ALA A 280 -13.53 11.16 -11.62
CA ALA A 280 -13.11 9.84 -11.18
C ALA A 280 -12.10 9.93 -10.02
N GLY A 281 -12.10 8.91 -9.17
CA GLY A 281 -11.01 8.69 -8.23
C GLY A 281 -9.71 8.41 -8.99
N ILE A 282 -9.75 7.43 -9.89
CA ILE A 282 -8.65 7.14 -10.82
C ILE A 282 -9.18 7.23 -12.26
N TYR A 283 -8.59 8.10 -13.07
CA TYR A 283 -8.89 8.24 -14.48
C TYR A 283 -7.70 7.83 -15.34
N VAL A 284 -7.96 7.11 -16.43
CA VAL A 284 -7.01 6.95 -17.52
C VAL A 284 -7.57 7.63 -18.75
N ASP A 285 -7.27 8.92 -18.88
CA ASP A 285 -7.68 9.75 -20.01
C ASP A 285 -6.79 9.52 -21.23
N GLY A 286 -7.15 8.56 -22.07
CA GLY A 286 -6.40 8.26 -23.27
C GLY A 286 -5.02 7.66 -23.03
N GLY A 287 -4.68 7.17 -21.83
CA GLY A 287 -3.43 6.42 -21.55
C GLY A 287 -3.38 5.00 -22.15
N THR A 288 -2.22 4.33 -22.09
CA THR A 288 -2.10 2.93 -22.57
C THR A 288 -1.11 2.04 -21.83
N ARG A 289 -1.34 0.72 -21.80
CA ARG A 289 -0.43 -0.27 -21.19
C ARG A 289 -0.13 0.06 -19.72
N ILE A 290 -1.19 0.29 -18.96
CA ILE A 290 -1.12 0.63 -17.54
C ILE A 290 -1.81 -0.45 -16.73
N VAL A 291 -1.21 -0.82 -15.61
CA VAL A 291 -1.80 -1.71 -14.61
C VAL A 291 -2.31 -0.87 -13.44
N ILE A 292 -3.58 -1.02 -13.09
CA ILE A 292 -4.23 -0.42 -11.91
C ILE A 292 -4.56 -1.57 -10.97
N GLU A 293 -3.82 -1.71 -9.87
CA GLU A 293 -3.97 -2.85 -8.99
C GLU A 293 -3.87 -2.58 -7.49
N ARG A 294 -4.58 -3.36 -6.66
CA ARG A 294 -4.53 -3.23 -5.19
C ARG A 294 -4.89 -1.83 -4.67
N ASN A 295 -5.63 -1.03 -5.43
CA ASN A 295 -6.10 0.27 -4.97
C ASN A 295 -7.44 0.14 -4.23
N GLU A 296 -7.65 1.04 -3.28
CA GLU A 296 -8.97 1.28 -2.71
C GLU A 296 -9.50 2.62 -3.24
N VAL A 297 -10.66 2.59 -3.90
CA VAL A 297 -11.31 3.78 -4.44
C VAL A 297 -12.75 3.88 -3.95
N ALA A 298 -13.01 4.90 -3.13
CA ALA A 298 -14.28 4.99 -2.42
C ALA A 298 -14.88 6.39 -2.32
N ALA A 299 -16.20 6.49 -2.25
CA ALA A 299 -16.93 7.76 -2.06
C ALA A 299 -16.51 8.88 -3.03
N SER A 300 -16.04 8.51 -4.23
CA SER A 300 -15.73 9.43 -5.31
C SER A 300 -16.93 9.54 -6.25
N ASN A 301 -17.00 10.51 -7.16
CA ASN A 301 -18.12 10.53 -8.11
C ASN A 301 -18.12 9.26 -8.95
N ILE A 302 -17.03 8.98 -9.66
CA ILE A 302 -16.78 7.68 -10.31
C ILE A 302 -15.61 7.02 -9.59
N GLY A 303 -15.64 5.71 -9.38
CA GLY A 303 -14.50 4.98 -8.81
C GLY A 303 -13.30 5.02 -9.77
N ILE A 304 -13.34 4.17 -10.79
CA ILE A 304 -12.34 4.13 -11.86
C ILE A 304 -13.01 4.49 -13.19
N GLU A 305 -12.41 5.38 -13.95
CA GLU A 305 -12.83 5.71 -15.31
C GLU A 305 -11.73 5.35 -16.32
N LEU A 306 -12.15 4.71 -17.42
CA LEU A 306 -11.30 4.40 -18.55
C LEU A 306 -11.97 4.99 -19.80
N ALA A 307 -11.53 6.16 -20.24
CA ALA A 307 -12.06 6.82 -21.42
C ALA A 307 -10.99 7.71 -22.05
N SER A 308 -11.20 8.13 -23.28
CA SER A 308 -10.35 9.14 -23.92
C SER A 308 -11.21 10.36 -24.19
N GLU A 309 -10.76 11.53 -23.80
CA GLU A 309 -11.43 12.79 -24.10
C GLU A 309 -11.37 13.16 -25.60
N HIS A 310 -10.52 12.48 -26.37
CA HIS A 310 -10.29 12.80 -27.78
C HIS A 310 -11.03 11.84 -28.73
N GLN A 311 -11.87 12.40 -29.61
CA GLN A 311 -12.59 11.61 -30.62
C GLN A 311 -11.63 10.79 -31.50
N GLY A 312 -11.91 9.50 -31.65
CA GLY A 312 -11.10 8.60 -32.47
C GLY A 312 -9.75 8.22 -31.85
N ARG A 313 -9.52 8.58 -30.58
CA ARG A 313 -8.41 8.09 -29.76
C ARG A 313 -8.94 7.11 -28.72
N ALA A 314 -8.05 6.26 -28.23
CA ALA A 314 -8.41 5.13 -27.38
C ALA A 314 -7.57 5.11 -26.11
N THR A 315 -8.25 4.96 -24.97
CA THR A 315 -7.66 4.35 -23.78
C THR A 315 -7.54 2.87 -24.03
N SER A 316 -6.35 2.29 -23.92
CA SER A 316 -6.15 0.92 -24.40
C SER A 316 -5.11 0.11 -23.67
N TYR A 317 -5.31 -1.22 -23.62
CA TYR A 317 -4.42 -2.14 -22.91
C TYR A 317 -4.27 -1.81 -21.43
N ILE A 318 -5.36 -1.38 -20.80
CA ILE A 318 -5.39 -1.14 -19.36
C ILE A 318 -5.75 -2.43 -18.66
N THR A 319 -5.09 -2.75 -17.56
CA THR A 319 -5.43 -3.87 -16.69
C THR A 319 -5.86 -3.34 -15.34
N VAL A 320 -7.14 -3.50 -15.01
CA VAL A 320 -7.72 -3.15 -13.70
C VAL A 320 -7.90 -4.45 -12.92
N GLN A 321 -7.08 -4.67 -11.90
CA GLN A 321 -7.09 -5.94 -11.17
C GLN A 321 -6.94 -5.82 -9.66
N ASN A 322 -7.59 -6.70 -8.89
CA ASN A 322 -7.48 -6.71 -7.43
C ASN A 322 -7.73 -5.34 -6.80
N ASN A 323 -8.71 -4.56 -7.26
CA ASN A 323 -9.07 -3.30 -6.61
C ASN A 323 -10.33 -3.45 -5.77
N LEU A 324 -10.42 -2.67 -4.70
CA LEU A 324 -11.62 -2.48 -3.90
C LEU A 324 -12.28 -1.16 -4.33
N ILE A 325 -13.48 -1.23 -4.89
CA ILE A 325 -14.15 -0.09 -5.51
C ILE A 325 -15.56 0.01 -4.93
N HIS A 326 -15.80 0.97 -4.04
CA HIS A 326 -16.99 0.93 -3.21
C HIS A 326 -17.60 2.29 -2.88
N TYR A 327 -18.92 2.34 -2.73
CA TYR A 327 -19.64 3.55 -2.32
C TYR A 327 -19.42 4.80 -3.17
N ASN A 328 -19.02 4.65 -4.44
CA ASN A 328 -18.89 5.78 -5.36
C ASN A 328 -20.27 6.29 -5.79
N HIS A 329 -20.40 7.60 -6.02
CA HIS A 329 -21.69 8.28 -6.19
C HIS A 329 -22.42 7.89 -7.49
N ILE A 330 -21.70 7.76 -8.60
CA ILE A 330 -22.27 7.57 -9.95
C ILE A 330 -22.07 6.12 -10.41
N ALA A 331 -20.87 5.58 -10.32
CA ALA A 331 -20.55 4.21 -10.73
C ALA A 331 -19.23 3.74 -10.10
N GLY A 332 -19.05 2.42 -9.98
CA GLY A 332 -17.76 1.85 -9.58
C GLY A 332 -16.74 1.93 -10.71
N LEU A 333 -17.13 1.46 -11.90
CA LEU A 333 -16.32 1.54 -13.12
C LEU A 333 -17.12 2.21 -14.25
N ALA A 334 -16.52 3.21 -14.90
CA ALA A 334 -17.01 3.77 -16.17
C ALA A 334 -16.00 3.48 -17.30
N MET A 335 -16.50 3.03 -18.46
CA MET A 335 -15.67 2.71 -19.62
C MET A 335 -16.23 3.31 -20.90
N GLY A 336 -15.34 3.85 -21.73
CA GLY A 336 -15.68 4.47 -23.01
C GLY A 336 -16.09 5.93 -22.84
N GLY A 337 -16.13 6.66 -23.95
CA GLY A 337 -16.52 8.07 -23.94
C GLY A 337 -17.94 8.27 -23.39
N TYR A 338 -18.15 9.32 -22.62
CA TYR A 338 -19.49 9.64 -22.08
C TYR A 338 -20.49 10.10 -23.17
N ASP A 339 -20.01 10.41 -24.37
CA ASP A 339 -20.84 10.68 -25.55
C ASP A 339 -20.14 10.26 -26.86
N THR A 340 -20.77 10.56 -28.01
CA THR A 340 -20.25 10.18 -29.34
C THR A 340 -19.13 11.08 -29.88
N LEU A 341 -18.78 12.14 -29.14
CA LEU A 341 -17.70 13.07 -29.46
C LEU A 341 -16.42 12.76 -28.69
N ARG A 342 -16.47 11.82 -27.74
CA ARG A 342 -15.31 11.31 -27.00
C ARG A 342 -14.78 10.01 -27.61
N GLY A 343 -13.65 9.56 -27.08
CA GLY A 343 -12.86 8.41 -27.55
C GLY A 343 -13.41 7.05 -27.13
N SER A 344 -12.60 6.02 -27.33
CA SER A 344 -12.93 4.61 -27.04
C SER A 344 -12.15 4.05 -25.86
N THR A 345 -12.61 2.88 -25.38
CA THR A 345 -11.84 2.01 -24.48
C THR A 345 -11.67 0.64 -25.12
N GLU A 346 -10.42 0.24 -25.33
CA GLU A 346 -10.10 -0.88 -26.20
C GLU A 346 -9.12 -1.89 -25.56
N ASN A 347 -9.37 -3.18 -25.80
CA ASN A 347 -8.43 -4.26 -25.47
C ASN A 347 -7.93 -4.25 -24.02
N SER A 348 -8.78 -3.84 -23.08
CA SER A 348 -8.49 -3.72 -21.65
C SER A 348 -9.10 -4.88 -20.86
N ALA A 349 -8.54 -5.18 -19.69
CA ALA A 349 -8.96 -6.30 -18.84
C ALA A 349 -9.32 -5.81 -17.44
N ILE A 350 -10.51 -6.17 -16.98
CA ILE A 350 -11.07 -5.80 -15.68
C ILE A 350 -11.30 -7.13 -14.96
N VAL A 351 -10.33 -7.52 -14.14
CA VAL A 351 -10.25 -8.87 -13.58
C VAL A 351 -10.08 -8.89 -12.08
N ASN A 352 -10.78 -9.77 -11.36
CA ASN A 352 -10.54 -9.96 -9.93
C ASN A 352 -10.69 -8.66 -9.10
N ASN A 353 -11.65 -7.80 -9.40
CA ASN A 353 -11.96 -6.64 -8.55
C ASN A 353 -13.19 -6.94 -7.68
N THR A 354 -13.33 -6.22 -6.57
CA THR A 354 -14.54 -6.24 -5.74
C THR A 354 -15.23 -4.87 -5.83
N PHE A 355 -16.38 -4.85 -6.49
CA PHE A 355 -17.30 -3.71 -6.56
C PHE A 355 -18.38 -3.86 -5.49
N PHE A 356 -18.57 -2.83 -4.67
CA PHE A 356 -19.51 -2.88 -3.56
C PHE A 356 -20.33 -1.60 -3.41
N GLU A 357 -21.63 -1.71 -3.63
CA GLU A 357 -22.63 -0.65 -3.44
C GLU A 357 -22.17 0.70 -4.02
N ASN A 358 -21.77 0.72 -5.29
CA ASN A 358 -21.58 1.99 -6.00
C ASN A 358 -22.94 2.53 -6.49
N ASP A 359 -22.94 3.62 -7.27
CA ASP A 359 -24.14 4.33 -7.74
C ASP A 359 -25.01 4.85 -6.57
N GLN A 360 -24.37 5.47 -5.57
CA GLN A 360 -25.03 5.98 -4.37
C GLN A 360 -26.02 7.14 -4.64
N ASN A 361 -25.86 7.87 -5.73
CA ASN A 361 -26.82 8.89 -6.20
C ASN A 361 -28.13 8.27 -6.68
N GLN A 362 -28.12 6.98 -6.95
CA GLN A 362 -29.25 6.24 -7.48
C GLN A 362 -29.63 6.68 -8.91
N ASP A 363 -28.64 6.93 -9.75
CA ASP A 363 -28.82 7.40 -11.12
C ASP A 363 -29.12 6.25 -12.09
N GLY A 364 -28.88 5.00 -11.67
CA GLY A 364 -29.15 3.81 -12.45
C GLY A 364 -28.05 3.47 -13.44
N ASN A 365 -26.82 3.91 -13.18
CA ASN A 365 -25.62 3.54 -13.94
C ASN A 365 -25.07 2.18 -13.46
N GLY A 366 -25.32 1.81 -12.21
CA GLY A 366 -24.91 0.55 -11.60
C GLY A 366 -23.45 0.47 -11.21
N GLU A 367 -23.00 -0.74 -10.87
CA GLU A 367 -21.61 -1.01 -10.47
C GLU A 367 -20.63 -0.81 -11.63
N ILE A 368 -21.00 -1.26 -12.84
CA ILE A 368 -20.19 -1.18 -14.06
C ILE A 368 -21.00 -0.52 -15.19
N TRP A 369 -20.48 0.60 -15.72
CA TRP A 369 -21.09 1.40 -16.76
C TRP A 369 -20.26 1.41 -18.05
N LEU A 370 -20.78 0.76 -19.09
CA LEU A 370 -20.17 0.69 -20.42
C LEU A 370 -20.78 1.75 -21.34
N GLN A 371 -20.13 2.91 -21.40
CA GLN A 371 -20.54 4.10 -22.17
C GLN A 371 -20.28 3.92 -23.68
N TYR A 372 -19.93 4.98 -24.42
CA TYR A 372 -19.77 4.95 -25.86
C TYR A 372 -18.45 4.27 -26.29
N ASN A 373 -18.55 3.38 -27.28
CA ASN A 373 -17.41 2.83 -28.03
C ASN A 373 -16.43 2.02 -27.18
N VAL A 374 -17.00 1.07 -26.42
CA VAL A 374 -16.26 0.08 -25.63
C VAL A 374 -16.04 -1.17 -26.48
N VAL A 375 -14.78 -1.52 -26.77
CA VAL A 375 -14.42 -2.51 -27.79
C VAL A 375 -13.38 -3.55 -27.32
N ASN A 376 -13.69 -4.84 -27.50
CA ASN A 376 -12.76 -5.96 -27.26
C ASN A 376 -12.17 -6.03 -25.84
N ASN A 377 -12.93 -5.61 -24.83
CA ASN A 377 -12.49 -5.67 -23.43
C ASN A 377 -12.89 -7.00 -22.76
N ILE A 378 -12.24 -7.33 -21.66
CA ILE A 378 -12.51 -8.51 -20.84
C ILE A 378 -12.96 -8.05 -19.45
N ILE A 379 -14.09 -8.56 -18.97
CA ILE A 379 -14.63 -8.30 -17.62
C ILE A 379 -14.89 -9.66 -16.98
N GLN A 380 -13.98 -10.12 -16.13
CA GLN A 380 -14.04 -11.47 -15.56
C GLN A 380 -13.63 -11.55 -14.09
N ASN A 381 -14.04 -12.61 -13.40
CA ASN A 381 -13.62 -12.89 -12.03
C ASN A 381 -13.89 -11.76 -11.03
N ASN A 382 -14.80 -10.82 -11.30
CA ASN A 382 -15.11 -9.74 -10.37
C ASN A 382 -16.24 -10.14 -9.42
N ILE A 383 -16.18 -9.68 -8.18
CA ILE A 383 -17.38 -9.60 -7.30
C ILE A 383 -18.06 -8.28 -7.61
N VAL A 384 -19.36 -8.33 -7.90
CA VAL A 384 -20.18 -7.18 -8.24
C VAL A 384 -21.43 -7.19 -7.35
N TYR A 385 -21.35 -6.44 -6.25
CA TYR A 385 -22.39 -6.34 -5.25
C TYR A 385 -23.13 -5.01 -5.43
N ALA A 386 -24.36 -5.05 -5.96
CA ALA A 386 -25.16 -3.86 -6.20
C ALA A 386 -25.90 -3.35 -4.96
N ASN A 387 -26.20 -2.05 -4.97
CA ASN A 387 -27.07 -1.40 -4.01
C ASN A 387 -28.56 -1.79 -4.18
N GLN A 388 -29.47 -1.12 -3.45
CA GLN A 388 -30.92 -1.41 -3.47
C GLN A 388 -31.61 -1.22 -4.83
N GLN A 389 -31.11 -0.35 -5.71
CA GLN A 389 -31.62 -0.22 -7.08
C GLN A 389 -31.35 -1.46 -7.92
N SER A 390 -30.33 -2.23 -7.54
CA SER A 390 -29.97 -3.50 -8.15
C SER A 390 -29.52 -3.38 -9.60
N TRP A 391 -28.89 -2.26 -10.01
CA TRP A 391 -28.22 -2.13 -11.30
C TRP A 391 -26.81 -2.71 -11.22
N LEU A 392 -26.54 -3.76 -12.01
CA LEU A 392 -25.26 -4.47 -12.00
C LEU A 392 -24.36 -3.95 -13.13
N ILE A 393 -24.80 -4.15 -14.38
CA ILE A 393 -24.10 -3.68 -15.57
C ILE A 393 -25.06 -2.86 -16.43
N THR A 394 -24.62 -1.67 -16.83
CA THR A 394 -25.31 -0.86 -17.84
C THR A 394 -24.46 -0.70 -19.10
N ASN A 395 -25.13 -0.77 -20.24
CA ASN A 395 -24.52 -0.64 -21.56
C ASN A 395 -25.57 -0.03 -22.50
N PRO A 396 -25.74 1.31 -22.47
CA PRO A 396 -26.79 2.01 -23.21
C PRO A 396 -26.53 2.10 -24.72
N TYR A 397 -25.45 1.50 -25.23
CA TYR A 397 -24.97 1.73 -26.59
C TYR A 397 -24.89 0.44 -27.41
N ALA A 398 -25.64 0.40 -28.52
CA ALA A 398 -25.71 -0.77 -29.38
C ALA A 398 -24.41 -1.07 -30.16
N GLN A 399 -23.59 -0.05 -30.40
CA GLN A 399 -22.34 -0.16 -31.16
C GLN A 399 -21.17 -0.79 -30.37
N ASN A 400 -21.26 -0.88 -29.05
CA ASN A 400 -20.26 -1.56 -28.23
C ASN A 400 -20.13 -3.02 -28.68
N GLN A 401 -18.89 -3.52 -28.82
CA GLN A 401 -18.67 -4.80 -29.52
C GLN A 401 -17.42 -5.54 -29.04
N GLY A 402 -17.44 -6.87 -29.19
CA GLY A 402 -16.29 -7.72 -28.88
C GLY A 402 -15.95 -7.85 -27.38
N ASN A 403 -16.68 -7.18 -26.49
CA ASN A 403 -16.46 -7.29 -25.05
C ASN A 403 -16.91 -8.67 -24.55
N VAL A 404 -16.08 -9.28 -23.70
CA VAL A 404 -16.31 -10.58 -23.06
C VAL A 404 -16.61 -10.34 -21.59
N VAL A 405 -17.78 -10.79 -21.14
CA VAL A 405 -18.22 -10.71 -19.73
C VAL A 405 -18.53 -12.12 -19.25
N ASP A 406 -17.77 -12.65 -18.30
CA ASP A 406 -17.94 -14.02 -17.81
C ASP A 406 -17.21 -14.29 -16.47
N TYR A 407 -17.52 -15.39 -15.77
CA TYR A 407 -16.88 -15.77 -14.49
C TYR A 407 -16.98 -14.71 -13.37
N ASN A 408 -17.95 -13.80 -13.44
CA ASN A 408 -18.19 -12.84 -12.36
C ASN A 408 -19.13 -13.43 -11.31
N LEU A 409 -19.09 -12.92 -10.08
CA LEU A 409 -20.07 -13.21 -9.04
C LEU A 409 -20.88 -11.95 -8.79
N TYR A 410 -22.18 -12.04 -9.05
CA TYR A 410 -23.12 -10.95 -8.87
C TYR A 410 -23.97 -11.14 -7.61
N PHE A 411 -24.26 -10.05 -6.94
CA PHE A 411 -25.25 -10.04 -5.87
C PHE A 411 -26.07 -8.76 -5.90
N SER A 412 -27.35 -8.88 -5.57
CA SER A 412 -28.21 -7.72 -5.29
C SER A 412 -29.19 -8.05 -4.16
N PRO A 413 -29.47 -7.09 -3.25
CA PRO A 413 -30.46 -7.24 -2.19
C PRO A 413 -31.88 -7.53 -2.68
N ALA A 414 -32.23 -7.13 -3.91
CA ALA A 414 -33.56 -7.40 -4.49
C ALA A 414 -33.71 -8.85 -4.98
N GLY A 415 -32.62 -9.61 -5.01
CA GLY A 415 -32.56 -10.99 -5.46
C GLY A 415 -32.43 -11.14 -6.98
N ILE A 416 -32.09 -12.35 -7.41
CA ILE A 416 -31.72 -12.69 -8.79
C ILE A 416 -32.77 -12.27 -9.84
N ASP A 417 -34.06 -12.45 -9.54
CA ASP A 417 -35.16 -12.17 -10.47
C ASP A 417 -35.45 -10.67 -10.63
N ASN A 418 -35.03 -9.84 -9.66
CA ASN A 418 -35.24 -8.39 -9.68
C ASN A 418 -33.97 -7.59 -9.99
N SER A 419 -32.84 -8.27 -10.23
CA SER A 419 -31.61 -7.64 -10.70
C SER A 419 -31.85 -6.88 -12.02
N GLN A 420 -31.20 -5.74 -12.19
CA GLN A 420 -31.37 -4.83 -13.33
C GLN A 420 -30.11 -4.80 -14.18
N TRP A 421 -30.34 -4.92 -15.49
CA TRP A 421 -29.28 -5.01 -16.48
C TRP A 421 -29.66 -4.19 -17.70
N GLN A 422 -28.67 -3.56 -18.32
CA GLN A 422 -28.83 -3.01 -19.65
C GLN A 422 -27.71 -3.53 -20.54
N TRP A 423 -28.08 -4.08 -21.69
CA TRP A 423 -27.11 -4.52 -22.69
C TRP A 423 -27.48 -4.01 -24.07
N LYS A 424 -26.56 -3.26 -24.68
CA LYS A 424 -26.72 -2.71 -26.04
C LYS A 424 -28.05 -1.97 -26.23
N ASN A 425 -28.33 -1.04 -25.30
CA ASN A 425 -29.55 -0.23 -25.26
C ASN A 425 -30.86 -1.02 -25.03
N ILE A 426 -30.78 -2.26 -24.54
CA ILE A 426 -31.96 -3.06 -24.19
C ILE A 426 -31.92 -3.36 -22.69
N PHE A 427 -33.04 -3.10 -22.02
CA PHE A 427 -33.23 -3.38 -20.60
C PHE A 427 -33.64 -4.84 -20.37
N TYR A 428 -33.09 -5.45 -19.33
CA TYR A 428 -33.47 -6.78 -18.85
C TYR A 428 -33.64 -6.75 -17.33
N GLN A 429 -34.79 -7.24 -16.87
CA GLN A 429 -35.00 -7.58 -15.47
C GLN A 429 -34.71 -9.06 -15.28
N GLY A 430 -33.87 -9.39 -14.30
CA GLY A 430 -33.48 -10.74 -13.93
C GLY A 430 -32.26 -11.26 -14.68
N PHE A 431 -31.36 -11.91 -13.94
CA PHE A 431 -30.08 -12.42 -14.48
C PHE A 431 -30.28 -13.45 -15.61
N ALA A 432 -31.24 -14.36 -15.46
CA ALA A 432 -31.53 -15.37 -16.48
C ALA A 432 -32.00 -14.78 -17.82
N ALA A 433 -32.78 -13.69 -17.77
CA ALA A 433 -33.22 -12.99 -18.98
C ALA A 433 -32.05 -12.30 -19.70
N TYR A 434 -31.17 -11.66 -18.92
CA TYR A 434 -29.93 -11.08 -19.42
C TYR A 434 -29.01 -12.13 -20.06
N GLN A 435 -28.73 -13.24 -19.38
CA GLN A 435 -27.87 -14.31 -19.90
C GLN A 435 -28.44 -14.91 -21.19
N ALA A 436 -29.74 -15.23 -21.22
CA ALA A 436 -30.38 -15.83 -22.38
C ALA A 436 -30.38 -14.91 -23.62
N ALA A 437 -30.51 -13.60 -23.42
CA ALA A 437 -30.56 -12.63 -24.52
C ALA A 437 -29.16 -12.27 -25.05
N THR A 438 -28.15 -12.23 -24.19
CA THR A 438 -26.82 -11.71 -24.52
C THR A 438 -25.80 -12.82 -24.82
N GLY A 439 -25.97 -14.00 -24.20
CA GLY A 439 -24.97 -15.07 -24.20
C GLY A 439 -23.76 -14.78 -23.31
N ASN A 440 -23.75 -13.67 -22.57
CA ASN A 440 -22.72 -13.34 -21.59
C ASN A 440 -22.88 -14.18 -20.32
N ASP A 441 -21.85 -14.17 -19.48
CA ASP A 441 -21.90 -14.65 -18.10
C ASP A 441 -22.31 -16.13 -17.96
N ALA A 442 -21.91 -16.96 -18.93
CA ALA A 442 -22.25 -18.39 -18.96
C ALA A 442 -21.70 -19.18 -17.76
N HIS A 443 -20.60 -18.73 -17.15
CA HIS A 443 -19.96 -19.36 -15.99
C HIS A 443 -20.10 -18.52 -14.71
N SER A 444 -20.73 -17.35 -14.80
CA SER A 444 -20.90 -16.43 -13.68
C SER A 444 -21.93 -16.95 -12.67
N LEU A 445 -21.79 -16.49 -11.42
CA LEU A 445 -22.67 -16.84 -10.31
C LEU A 445 -23.56 -15.65 -9.94
N PHE A 446 -24.76 -15.92 -9.43
CA PHE A 446 -25.59 -14.92 -8.77
C PHE A 446 -25.95 -15.43 -7.38
N ILE A 447 -25.18 -15.03 -6.38
CA ILE A 447 -25.25 -15.52 -5.01
C ILE A 447 -24.52 -14.53 -4.09
N ASP A 448 -24.90 -14.48 -2.82
CA ASP A 448 -24.19 -13.67 -1.82
C ASP A 448 -22.71 -14.09 -1.76
N PRO A 449 -21.75 -13.17 -1.95
CA PRO A 449 -20.33 -13.48 -1.88
C PRO A 449 -19.85 -13.86 -0.48
N GLN A 450 -20.62 -13.59 0.58
CA GLN A 450 -20.25 -13.86 1.97
C GLN A 450 -18.90 -13.22 2.33
N LEU A 451 -18.90 -11.90 2.40
CA LEU A 451 -17.74 -11.11 2.83
C LEU A 451 -17.71 -10.98 4.36
N GLU A 452 -16.53 -10.88 4.96
CA GLU A 452 -16.31 -10.84 6.42
C GLU A 452 -17.13 -9.75 7.11
N SER A 453 -16.98 -8.48 6.70
CA SER A 453 -17.78 -7.40 7.26
C SER A 453 -17.88 -6.19 6.34
N THR A 454 -19.03 -6.10 5.66
CA THR A 454 -19.39 -4.94 4.83
C THR A 454 -19.60 -3.65 5.64
N PHE A 455 -19.83 -3.72 6.96
CA PHE A 455 -20.02 -2.55 7.81
C PHE A 455 -18.73 -1.77 8.09
N VAL A 456 -17.58 -2.44 8.11
CA VAL A 456 -16.26 -1.81 8.28
C VAL A 456 -15.43 -1.86 7.00
N PHE A 457 -16.08 -2.14 5.87
CA PHE A 457 -15.45 -2.27 4.55
C PHE A 457 -14.35 -3.35 4.48
N ASP A 458 -14.52 -4.42 5.27
CA ASP A 458 -13.70 -5.62 5.17
C ASP A 458 -14.35 -6.56 4.16
N TYR A 459 -13.75 -6.58 2.96
CA TYR A 459 -14.23 -7.35 1.81
C TYR A 459 -13.47 -8.67 1.61
N ASN A 460 -12.78 -9.16 2.64
CA ASN A 460 -12.21 -10.50 2.63
C ASN A 460 -13.32 -11.56 2.56
N LEU A 461 -13.02 -12.69 1.93
CA LEU A 461 -13.95 -13.80 1.79
C LEU A 461 -14.10 -14.56 3.12
N LEU A 462 -15.33 -14.86 3.52
CA LEU A 462 -15.58 -15.85 4.57
C LEU A 462 -15.19 -17.24 4.07
N ALA A 463 -14.80 -18.13 5.00
CA ALA A 463 -14.49 -19.54 4.71
C ALA A 463 -15.61 -20.32 3.98
N THR A 464 -16.85 -19.84 4.06
CA THR A 464 -18.03 -20.44 3.41
C THR A 464 -18.36 -19.79 2.06
N SER A 465 -17.56 -18.82 1.61
CA SER A 465 -17.83 -18.03 0.43
C SER A 465 -17.98 -18.89 -0.83
N PRO A 466 -19.01 -18.64 -1.66
CA PRO A 466 -19.16 -19.29 -2.95
C PRO A 466 -18.19 -18.74 -4.01
N ALA A 467 -17.38 -17.74 -3.70
CA ALA A 467 -16.35 -17.21 -4.60
C ALA A 467 -15.10 -18.10 -4.67
N ILE A 468 -14.89 -18.94 -3.64
CA ILE A 468 -13.68 -19.75 -3.46
C ILE A 468 -13.54 -20.83 -4.54
N ASP A 469 -12.36 -20.91 -5.16
CA ASP A 469 -11.99 -21.83 -6.25
C ASP A 469 -12.88 -21.73 -7.50
N ARG A 470 -13.51 -20.57 -7.76
CA ARG A 470 -14.49 -20.38 -8.85
C ARG A 470 -14.01 -19.52 -10.02
N ALA A 471 -12.91 -18.81 -9.90
CA ALA A 471 -12.45 -17.93 -10.97
C ALA A 471 -11.85 -18.68 -12.16
N ASN A 472 -11.82 -18.00 -13.31
CA ASN A 472 -10.96 -18.39 -14.42
C ASN A 472 -9.50 -18.05 -14.09
N CYS A 473 -8.75 -19.00 -13.54
CA CYS A 473 -7.33 -18.83 -13.18
C CYS A 473 -6.43 -18.38 -14.34
N THR A 474 -6.81 -18.63 -15.60
CA THR A 474 -6.00 -18.18 -16.74
C THR A 474 -6.05 -16.65 -16.91
N ALA A 475 -7.13 -16.02 -16.44
CA ALA A 475 -7.31 -14.58 -16.48
C ALA A 475 -6.97 -13.89 -15.14
N ALA A 476 -6.80 -14.66 -14.05
CA ALA A 476 -6.51 -14.12 -12.73
C ALA A 476 -5.05 -13.63 -12.61
N PRO A 477 -4.80 -12.55 -11.86
CA PRO A 477 -3.44 -12.11 -11.52
C PRO A 477 -2.73 -13.12 -10.60
N ALA A 478 -1.40 -13.00 -10.50
CA ALA A 478 -0.56 -13.95 -9.74
C ALA A 478 -0.68 -13.80 -8.21
N ALA A 479 -1.06 -12.62 -7.73
CA ALA A 479 -1.33 -12.34 -6.33
C ALA A 479 -2.65 -11.58 -6.22
N ASP A 480 -3.21 -11.45 -5.02
CA ASP A 480 -4.49 -10.80 -4.73
C ASP A 480 -4.34 -9.34 -4.24
N TYR A 481 -5.37 -8.79 -3.58
CA TYR A 481 -5.36 -7.45 -2.99
C TYR A 481 -4.31 -7.30 -1.86
N ALA A 482 -4.20 -8.29 -0.98
CA ALA A 482 -3.28 -8.28 0.16
C ALA A 482 -1.83 -8.67 -0.23
N GLY A 483 -1.64 -9.18 -1.45
CA GLY A 483 -0.36 -9.67 -1.95
C GLY A 483 -0.18 -11.18 -1.77
N ASP A 484 -1.22 -11.90 -1.34
CA ASP A 484 -1.23 -13.35 -1.24
C ASP A 484 -1.23 -13.99 -2.63
N LEU A 485 -0.41 -15.03 -2.82
CA LEU A 485 -0.28 -15.71 -4.11
C LEU A 485 -1.56 -16.46 -4.48
N ARG A 486 -1.94 -16.44 -5.76
CA ARG A 486 -3.05 -17.25 -6.29
C ARG A 486 -2.51 -18.49 -7.02
N PRO A 487 -3.14 -19.68 -6.87
CA PRO A 487 -4.19 -20.01 -5.91
C PRO A 487 -3.63 -20.40 -4.52
N GLN A 488 -4.37 -20.13 -3.46
CA GLN A 488 -4.15 -20.72 -2.13
C GLN A 488 -4.91 -22.05 -1.96
N GLY A 489 -5.95 -22.28 -2.78
CA GLY A 489 -6.82 -23.46 -2.80
C GLY A 489 -6.63 -24.38 -4.00
N ALA A 490 -7.73 -25.03 -4.43
CA ALA A 490 -7.76 -25.89 -5.61
C ALA A 490 -7.83 -25.09 -6.93
N GLY A 491 -8.23 -23.83 -6.84
CA GLY A 491 -8.33 -22.86 -7.92
C GLY A 491 -8.21 -21.45 -7.35
N CYS A 492 -8.38 -20.45 -8.21
CA CYS A 492 -8.31 -19.05 -7.86
C CYS A 492 -9.71 -18.58 -7.48
N ASP A 493 -9.77 -17.57 -6.63
CA ASP A 493 -11.04 -17.03 -6.15
C ASP A 493 -11.57 -15.90 -7.04
N ILE A 494 -12.88 -15.72 -7.06
CA ILE A 494 -13.54 -14.55 -7.68
C ILE A 494 -13.44 -13.38 -6.70
N GLY A 495 -13.16 -12.18 -7.20
CA GLY A 495 -13.00 -10.97 -6.39
C GLY A 495 -11.55 -10.61 -6.15
N ALA A 496 -11.34 -9.55 -5.36
CA ALA A 496 -10.03 -8.98 -5.07
C ALA A 496 -9.20 -9.78 -4.06
N ASP A 497 -9.86 -10.51 -3.17
CA ASP A 497 -9.25 -11.37 -2.15
C ASP A 497 -9.03 -12.80 -2.67
N GLU A 498 -7.98 -13.46 -2.20
CA GLU A 498 -7.76 -14.91 -2.32
C GLU A 498 -7.85 -15.50 -0.92
N TYR A 499 -8.93 -16.22 -0.65
CA TYR A 499 -9.20 -16.79 0.64
C TYR A 499 -8.03 -17.69 1.08
N SER A 500 -7.34 -17.21 2.12
CA SER A 500 -6.26 -17.94 2.75
C SER A 500 -6.68 -18.31 4.17
N ASN A 501 -6.40 -19.54 4.59
CA ASN A 501 -6.63 -19.96 5.97
C ASN A 501 -5.53 -19.42 6.92
N LEU A 502 -4.96 -18.24 6.61
CA LEU A 502 -3.84 -17.62 7.33
C LEU A 502 -4.34 -16.84 8.55
N LEU A 503 -3.72 -17.10 9.70
CA LEU A 503 -4.17 -16.58 10.99
C LEU A 503 -3.58 -15.20 11.34
N PHE A 504 -2.41 -14.87 10.81
CA PHE A 504 -1.69 -13.62 11.13
C PHE A 504 -1.24 -12.93 9.84
N ALA A 505 -1.57 -11.64 9.72
CA ALA A 505 -1.32 -10.85 8.52
C ALA A 505 0.18 -10.62 8.21
N ASP A 506 1.05 -10.78 9.20
CA ASP A 506 2.51 -10.65 9.05
C ASP A 506 3.24 -11.99 9.12
N VAL A 507 2.51 -13.10 8.98
CA VAL A 507 3.07 -14.46 8.93
C VAL A 507 2.62 -15.11 7.61
N PRO A 508 3.36 -14.90 6.52
CA PRO A 508 3.00 -15.44 5.21
C PRO A 508 2.96 -16.98 5.23
N SER A 509 2.28 -17.56 4.24
CA SER A 509 2.04 -19.01 4.15
C SER A 509 3.32 -19.86 4.14
N ASP A 510 4.43 -19.29 3.66
CA ASP A 510 5.76 -19.91 3.58
C ASP A 510 6.68 -19.56 4.76
N HIS A 511 6.22 -18.78 5.75
CA HIS A 511 7.03 -18.43 6.92
C HIS A 511 7.44 -19.68 7.71
N TRP A 512 8.74 -19.85 7.93
CA TRP A 512 9.33 -21.06 8.53
C TRP A 512 8.77 -21.42 9.92
N ALA A 513 8.33 -20.41 10.69
CA ALA A 513 7.75 -20.58 12.02
C ALA A 513 6.22 -20.63 12.05
N ARG A 514 5.52 -20.55 10.91
CA ARG A 514 4.06 -20.34 10.84
C ARG A 514 3.26 -21.28 11.74
N THR A 515 3.47 -22.58 11.60
CA THR A 515 2.72 -23.59 12.37
C THR A 515 2.95 -23.48 13.89
N TRP A 516 4.16 -23.11 14.32
CA TRP A 516 4.49 -22.90 15.72
C TRP A 516 3.81 -21.63 16.27
N ILE A 517 3.80 -20.57 15.45
CA ILE A 517 3.14 -19.31 15.76
C ILE A 517 1.63 -19.51 15.92
N GLU A 518 0.99 -20.17 14.96
CA GLU A 518 -0.44 -20.47 14.98
C GLU A 518 -0.82 -21.37 16.17
N THR A 519 0.03 -22.36 16.51
CA THR A 519 -0.18 -23.20 17.70
C THR A 519 -0.15 -22.39 18.98
N LEU A 520 0.77 -21.42 19.13
CA LEU A 520 0.79 -20.56 20.33
C LEU A 520 -0.46 -19.68 20.46
N TYR A 521 -0.97 -19.18 19.34
CA TYR A 521 -2.17 -18.36 19.34
C TYR A 521 -3.42 -19.18 19.66
N THR A 522 -3.62 -20.29 18.97
CA THR A 522 -4.79 -21.17 19.13
C THR A 522 -4.84 -21.80 20.53
N THR A 523 -3.68 -22.09 21.13
CA THR A 523 -3.58 -22.53 22.53
C THR A 523 -3.72 -21.39 23.55
N GLY A 524 -3.90 -20.15 23.10
CA GLY A 524 -4.21 -18.97 23.92
C GLY A 524 -3.04 -18.43 24.75
N ILE A 525 -1.80 -18.77 24.40
CA ILE A 525 -0.61 -18.29 25.11
C ILE A 525 -0.33 -16.82 24.77
N THR A 526 -0.57 -16.43 23.51
CA THR A 526 -0.35 -15.07 23.01
C THR A 526 -1.54 -14.61 22.17
N GLY A 527 -1.82 -13.31 22.19
CA GLY A 527 -2.81 -12.67 21.31
C GLY A 527 -2.20 -12.01 20.08
N GLY A 528 -0.90 -12.21 19.83
CA GLY A 528 -0.14 -11.45 18.83
C GLY A 528 0.48 -10.18 19.42
N CYS A 529 0.94 -9.28 18.55
CA CYS A 529 1.40 -7.94 18.89
C CYS A 529 0.42 -6.83 18.43
N GLY A 530 -0.59 -7.20 17.64
CA GLY A 530 -1.67 -6.33 17.19
C GLY A 530 -2.90 -7.16 16.86
N THR A 531 -4.09 -6.58 17.01
CA THR A 531 -5.38 -7.29 16.87
C THR A 531 -6.23 -6.80 15.70
N ASN A 532 -5.83 -5.71 15.04
CA ASN A 532 -6.50 -5.22 13.84
C ASN A 532 -5.51 -4.38 12.99
N PRO A 533 -4.84 -4.98 11.98
CA PRO A 533 -4.91 -6.40 11.62
C PRO A 533 -4.32 -7.31 12.71
N LEU A 534 -4.73 -8.57 12.73
CA LEU A 534 -4.13 -9.56 13.63
C LEU A 534 -2.70 -9.86 13.17
N ILE A 535 -1.70 -9.41 13.94
CA ILE A 535 -0.27 -9.56 13.63
C ILE A 535 0.50 -10.19 14.79
N PHE A 536 1.54 -10.95 14.47
CA PHE A 536 2.35 -11.69 15.42
C PHE A 536 3.68 -11.01 15.76
N CYS A 537 4.25 -10.20 14.87
CA CYS A 537 5.59 -9.61 14.88
C CYS A 537 6.72 -10.66 14.97
N PRO A 538 6.86 -11.58 14.00
CA PRO A 538 7.75 -12.74 14.13
C PRO A 538 9.23 -12.38 14.39
N GLU A 539 9.71 -11.28 13.82
CA GLU A 539 11.12 -10.88 13.91
C GLU A 539 11.44 -9.95 15.10
N ALA A 540 10.42 -9.49 15.83
CA ALA A 540 10.65 -8.62 16.97
C ALA A 540 11.25 -9.40 18.15
N PRO A 541 12.20 -8.81 18.92
CA PRO A 541 12.73 -9.43 20.12
C PRO A 541 11.69 -9.49 21.25
N VAL A 542 11.81 -10.48 22.13
CA VAL A 542 10.91 -10.65 23.28
C VAL A 542 11.46 -9.97 24.54
N THR A 543 10.68 -9.10 25.18
CA THR A 543 11.04 -8.50 26.47
C THR A 543 10.84 -9.49 27.62
N ARG A 544 11.56 -9.27 28.72
CA ARG A 544 11.42 -10.09 29.94
C ARG A 544 10.01 -10.01 30.54
N ALA A 545 9.32 -8.88 30.42
CA ALA A 545 7.93 -8.76 30.84
C ALA A 545 6.99 -9.65 30.00
N GLN A 546 7.14 -9.64 28.68
CA GLN A 546 6.37 -10.52 27.78
C GLN A 546 6.64 -12.00 28.07
N MET A 547 7.90 -12.37 28.29
CA MET A 547 8.29 -13.75 28.59
C MET A 547 7.62 -14.30 29.86
N ALA A 548 7.42 -13.47 30.88
CA ALA A 548 6.72 -13.89 32.11
C ALA A 548 5.29 -14.34 31.82
N VAL A 549 4.56 -13.60 30.97
CA VAL A 549 3.20 -13.98 30.56
C VAL A 549 3.20 -15.29 29.79
N PHE A 550 4.12 -15.45 28.83
CA PHE A 550 4.16 -16.63 27.97
C PHE A 550 4.48 -17.91 28.74
N LEU A 551 5.43 -17.86 29.68
CA LEU A 551 5.79 -19.03 30.50
C LEU A 551 4.66 -19.42 31.45
N GLU A 552 4.07 -18.45 32.15
CA GLU A 552 2.98 -18.71 33.09
C GLU A 552 1.75 -19.29 32.39
N ARG A 553 1.38 -18.79 31.20
CA ARG A 553 0.31 -19.39 30.39
C ARG A 553 0.70 -20.74 29.80
N GLY A 554 1.95 -20.93 29.39
CA GLY A 554 2.45 -22.21 28.91
C GLY A 554 2.40 -23.31 29.97
N MET A 555 2.69 -22.97 31.24
CA MET A 555 2.64 -23.91 32.36
C MET A 555 1.22 -24.19 32.86
N ASN A 556 0.36 -23.16 32.93
CA ASN A 556 -0.93 -23.23 33.63
C ASN A 556 -2.16 -23.23 32.71
N GLY A 557 -1.97 -23.04 31.40
CA GLY A 557 -3.04 -22.96 30.39
C GLY A 557 -3.52 -21.53 30.11
N SER A 558 -4.26 -21.34 29.01
CA SER A 558 -4.69 -20.04 28.49
C SER A 558 -5.62 -19.24 29.41
N ALA A 559 -6.43 -19.91 30.21
CA ALA A 559 -7.37 -19.28 31.13
C ALA A 559 -6.70 -18.85 32.45
N TYR A 560 -5.42 -19.14 32.65
CA TYR A 560 -4.73 -18.81 33.87
C TYR A 560 -4.54 -17.30 34.02
N ASN A 561 -4.75 -16.80 35.24
CA ASN A 561 -4.48 -15.42 35.63
C ASN A 561 -3.84 -15.42 37.03
N PRO A 562 -2.65 -14.82 37.22
CA PRO A 562 -1.98 -14.78 38.51
C PRO A 562 -2.73 -13.90 39.53
N PRO A 563 -2.49 -14.09 40.84
CA PRO A 563 -2.96 -13.17 41.87
C PRO A 563 -2.50 -11.73 41.62
N ALA A 564 -3.28 -10.76 42.10
CA ALA A 564 -2.95 -9.33 41.97
C ALA A 564 -1.56 -9.01 42.56
N ALA A 565 -0.81 -8.16 41.87
CA ALA A 565 0.54 -7.78 42.26
C ALA A 565 0.57 -6.97 43.57
N VAL A 566 1.61 -7.18 44.37
CA VAL A 566 1.87 -6.38 45.57
C VAL A 566 2.85 -5.24 45.27
N GLY A 567 3.71 -5.40 44.26
CA GLY A 567 4.70 -4.40 43.81
C GLY A 567 5.91 -4.29 44.72
N THR A 568 6.24 -5.34 45.48
CA THR A 568 7.32 -5.34 46.47
C THR A 568 8.43 -6.35 46.18
N VAL A 569 8.29 -7.18 45.14
CA VAL A 569 9.27 -8.23 44.82
C VAL A 569 10.49 -7.64 44.11
N PHE A 570 10.29 -6.73 43.15
CA PHE A 570 11.34 -6.04 42.42
C PHE A 570 11.13 -4.53 42.47
N THR A 571 12.18 -3.76 42.69
CA THR A 571 12.11 -2.29 42.87
C THR A 571 11.78 -1.54 41.58
N ASP A 572 11.98 -2.17 40.42
CA ASP A 572 11.69 -1.63 39.08
C ASP A 572 10.38 -2.16 38.49
N VAL A 573 9.57 -2.89 39.27
CA VAL A 573 8.25 -3.40 38.86
C VAL A 573 7.21 -2.92 39.87
N PRO A 574 6.64 -1.72 39.69
CA PRO A 574 5.56 -1.24 40.56
C PRO A 574 4.29 -2.08 40.40
N ALA A 575 3.42 -2.07 41.40
CA ALA A 575 2.21 -2.93 41.44
C ALA A 575 1.24 -2.68 40.26
N ASP A 576 1.27 -1.48 39.68
CA ASP A 576 0.46 -1.06 38.54
C ASP A 576 1.14 -1.29 37.17
N TYR A 577 2.37 -1.81 37.14
CA TYR A 577 3.00 -2.24 35.90
C TYR A 577 2.21 -3.40 35.28
N TRP A 578 1.98 -3.34 33.97
CA TRP A 578 1.03 -4.22 33.28
C TRP A 578 1.34 -5.72 33.45
N ALA A 579 2.62 -6.09 33.59
CA ALA A 579 3.05 -7.47 33.80
C ALA A 579 3.40 -7.80 35.26
N ALA A 580 3.16 -6.90 36.23
CA ALA A 580 3.62 -7.05 37.61
C ALA A 580 3.16 -8.38 38.23
N ALA A 581 1.88 -8.73 38.09
CA ALA A 581 1.31 -9.96 38.65
C ALA A 581 1.96 -11.23 38.05
N TRP A 582 2.27 -11.19 36.75
CA TRP A 582 2.93 -12.27 36.02
C TRP A 582 4.40 -12.41 36.44
N ILE A 583 5.10 -11.30 36.61
CA ILE A 583 6.50 -11.26 37.04
C ILE A 583 6.63 -11.77 38.49
N GLU A 584 5.75 -11.34 39.39
CA GLU A 584 5.74 -11.82 40.78
C GLU A 584 5.42 -13.32 40.85
N LYS A 585 4.50 -13.81 40.00
CA LYS A 585 4.21 -15.25 39.93
C LYS A 585 5.40 -16.05 39.39
N LEU A 586 6.05 -15.58 38.32
CA LEU A 586 7.23 -16.22 37.76
C LEU A 586 8.38 -16.32 38.77
N HIS A 587 8.51 -15.30 39.63
CA HIS A 587 9.45 -15.32 40.75
C HIS A 587 9.02 -16.32 41.84
N ALA A 588 7.74 -16.34 42.22
CA ALA A 588 7.21 -17.26 43.20
C ALA A 588 7.36 -18.73 42.78
N ASP A 589 7.29 -19.01 41.48
CA ASP A 589 7.53 -20.33 40.89
C ASP A 589 9.01 -20.68 40.76
N GLY A 590 9.91 -19.80 41.23
CA GLY A 590 11.35 -20.03 41.28
C GLY A 590 12.02 -20.07 39.91
N ILE A 591 11.37 -19.56 38.87
CA ILE A 591 11.90 -19.54 37.51
C ILE A 591 12.95 -18.43 37.37
N THR A 592 12.69 -17.27 37.97
CA THR A 592 13.56 -16.08 37.91
C THR A 592 13.93 -15.54 39.29
N SER A 593 15.13 -14.98 39.40
CA SER A 593 15.58 -14.20 40.57
C SER A 593 15.81 -12.72 40.23
N GLY A 594 15.42 -12.27 39.03
CA GLY A 594 15.71 -10.94 38.51
C GLY A 594 16.99 -10.87 37.67
N CYS A 595 17.26 -9.70 37.11
CA CYS A 595 18.47 -9.37 36.34
C CYS A 595 19.60 -8.86 37.24
N ALA A 596 19.26 -8.24 38.36
CA ALA A 596 20.19 -7.67 39.33
C ALA A 596 19.58 -7.70 40.74
N PHE A 597 20.34 -7.23 41.74
CA PHE A 597 19.86 -7.19 43.12
C PHE A 597 18.57 -6.35 43.20
N ALA A 598 17.47 -7.03 43.54
CA ALA A 598 16.13 -6.46 43.63
C ALA A 598 15.56 -5.84 42.34
N ALA A 599 16.09 -6.17 41.16
CA ALA A 599 15.58 -5.67 39.87
C ALA A 599 15.21 -6.81 38.91
N TYR A 600 14.11 -6.65 38.18
CA TYR A 600 13.65 -7.61 37.17
C TYR A 600 14.15 -7.30 35.75
N CYS A 601 14.34 -6.01 35.44
CA CYS A 601 14.60 -5.44 34.13
C CYS A 601 13.50 -5.81 33.10
N PRO A 602 12.25 -5.35 33.28
CA PRO A 602 11.12 -5.83 32.48
C PRO A 602 11.23 -5.52 30.98
N GLU A 603 11.91 -4.43 30.62
CA GLU A 603 12.07 -3.97 29.24
C GLU A 603 13.31 -4.53 28.53
N ASP A 604 14.21 -5.20 29.26
CA ASP A 604 15.36 -5.85 28.65
C ASP A 604 14.91 -7.05 27.81
N TYR A 605 15.60 -7.31 26.71
CA TYR A 605 15.34 -8.47 25.86
C TYR A 605 15.90 -9.75 26.47
N VAL A 606 15.19 -10.86 26.28
CA VAL A 606 15.64 -12.18 26.73
C VAL A 606 16.65 -12.74 25.73
N THR A 607 17.84 -13.10 26.21
CA THR A 607 18.86 -13.80 25.41
C THR A 607 18.59 -15.30 25.35
N ARG A 608 19.12 -15.97 24.33
CA ARG A 608 18.91 -17.42 24.11
C ARG A 608 19.45 -18.27 25.25
N ASP A 609 20.52 -17.87 25.93
CA ASP A 609 21.03 -18.57 27.10
C ASP A 609 20.11 -18.44 28.34
N GLN A 610 19.55 -17.26 28.59
CA GLN A 610 18.53 -17.02 29.62
C GLN A 610 17.28 -17.87 29.36
N MET A 611 16.85 -17.95 28.09
CA MET A 611 15.71 -18.76 27.68
C MET A 611 15.88 -20.24 28.03
N ALA A 612 17.08 -20.81 27.90
CA ALA A 612 17.34 -22.20 28.26
C ALA A 612 17.06 -22.50 29.73
N ILE A 613 17.40 -21.57 30.63
CA ILE A 613 17.16 -21.71 32.06
C ILE A 613 15.67 -21.59 32.37
N PHE A 614 15.00 -20.59 31.78
CA PHE A 614 13.58 -20.37 31.99
C PHE A 614 12.75 -21.58 31.58
N LEU A 615 12.98 -22.13 30.39
CA LEU A 615 12.23 -23.28 29.88
C LEU A 615 12.44 -24.54 30.71
N LEU A 616 13.68 -24.84 31.09
CA LEU A 616 13.96 -26.05 31.87
C LEU A 616 13.44 -25.95 33.30
N ARG A 617 13.45 -24.77 33.91
CA ARG A 617 12.79 -24.56 35.23
C ARG A 617 11.28 -24.58 35.12
N ALA A 618 10.70 -24.01 34.07
CA ALA A 618 9.26 -24.09 33.83
C ALA A 618 8.80 -25.54 33.61
N LYS A 619 9.58 -26.34 32.88
CA LYS A 619 9.26 -27.74 32.56
C LYS A 619 9.49 -28.71 33.72
N HIS A 620 10.59 -28.56 34.46
CA HIS A 620 11.02 -29.53 35.49
C HIS A 620 10.88 -29.03 36.93
N GLY A 621 10.55 -27.75 37.13
CA GLY A 621 10.38 -27.11 38.43
C GLY A 621 11.61 -26.33 38.91
N ALA A 622 11.40 -25.47 39.92
CA ALA A 622 12.38 -24.52 40.46
C ALA A 622 13.71 -25.15 40.93
N ALA A 623 13.66 -26.39 41.43
CA ALA A 623 14.82 -27.10 41.97
C ALA A 623 15.65 -27.81 40.90
N TYR A 624 15.23 -27.78 39.63
CA TYR A 624 15.92 -28.47 38.56
C TYR A 624 17.33 -27.92 38.34
N ALA A 625 18.28 -28.83 38.13
CA ALA A 625 19.64 -28.52 37.71
C ALA A 625 20.06 -29.55 36.65
N PRO A 626 20.53 -29.13 35.48
CA PRO A 626 20.97 -30.04 34.42
C PRO A 626 22.29 -30.74 34.78
N PRO A 627 22.61 -31.89 34.15
CA PRO A 627 23.91 -32.53 34.25
C PRO A 627 25.07 -31.60 33.83
N PRO A 628 26.32 -31.83 34.29
CA PRO A 628 27.48 -31.04 33.87
C PRO A 628 27.68 -31.02 32.35
N ALA A 629 28.08 -29.86 31.82
CA ALA A 629 28.33 -29.66 30.39
C ALA A 629 29.48 -30.53 29.85
N THR A 630 29.31 -31.00 28.61
CA THR A 630 30.21 -31.92 27.91
C THR A 630 30.74 -31.36 26.58
N GLY A 631 30.18 -30.27 26.07
CA GLY A 631 30.57 -29.54 24.87
C GLY A 631 29.78 -29.98 23.62
N VAL A 632 28.54 -29.50 23.49
CA VAL A 632 27.67 -29.81 22.33
C VAL A 632 27.75 -28.76 21.20
N PHE A 633 27.84 -27.47 21.55
CA PHE A 633 27.86 -26.37 20.59
C PHE A 633 29.25 -25.72 20.53
N THR A 634 29.67 -25.31 19.34
CA THR A 634 31.04 -24.82 19.09
C THR A 634 31.29 -23.45 19.73
N ASP A 635 30.26 -22.64 19.87
CA ASP A 635 30.29 -21.29 20.44
C ASP A 635 29.91 -21.22 21.92
N VAL A 636 29.67 -22.37 22.56
CA VAL A 636 29.37 -22.45 24.00
C VAL A 636 30.45 -23.28 24.70
N PRO A 637 31.50 -22.65 25.25
CA PRO A 637 32.49 -23.35 26.06
C PRO A 637 31.84 -24.07 27.24
N VAL A 638 32.37 -25.23 27.66
CA VAL A 638 31.86 -25.96 28.85
C VAL A 638 31.94 -25.16 30.16
N THR A 639 32.73 -24.09 30.17
CA THR A 639 32.85 -23.12 31.27
C THR A 639 31.84 -21.98 31.20
N HIS A 640 31.06 -21.88 30.11
CA HIS A 640 30.00 -20.89 29.98
C HIS A 640 28.94 -21.14 31.05
N TRP A 641 28.46 -20.07 31.68
CA TRP A 641 27.58 -20.13 32.85
C TRP A 641 26.24 -20.86 32.56
N ALA A 642 25.77 -20.79 31.31
CA ALA A 642 24.57 -21.49 30.84
C ALA A 642 24.84 -22.81 30.11
N ALA A 643 26.09 -23.28 29.99
CA ALA A 643 26.45 -24.43 29.13
C ALA A 643 25.61 -25.68 29.42
N ALA A 644 25.50 -26.06 30.70
CA ALA A 644 24.75 -27.24 31.12
C ALA A 644 23.25 -27.15 30.76
N TRP A 645 22.67 -25.95 30.86
CA TRP A 645 21.26 -25.70 30.52
C TRP A 645 21.02 -25.78 29.02
N ILE A 646 21.92 -25.20 28.23
CA ILE A 646 21.87 -25.23 26.77
C ILE A 646 21.98 -26.67 26.25
N GLU A 647 22.92 -27.45 26.79
CA GLU A 647 23.09 -28.86 26.42
C GLU A 647 21.88 -29.70 26.78
N GLN A 648 21.29 -29.47 27.96
CA GLN A 648 20.09 -30.16 28.36
C GLN A 648 18.90 -29.83 27.45
N LEU A 649 18.75 -28.56 27.05
CA LEU A 649 17.71 -28.12 26.12
C LEU A 649 17.84 -28.83 24.75
N ALA A 650 19.07 -29.00 24.26
CA ALA A 650 19.36 -29.77 23.05
C ALA A 650 19.08 -31.27 23.23
N SER A 651 19.45 -31.85 24.39
CA SER A 651 19.20 -33.26 24.70
C SER A 651 17.70 -33.61 24.74
N GLU A 652 16.84 -32.64 25.09
CA GLU A 652 15.39 -32.79 25.09
C GLU A 652 14.75 -32.51 23.73
N GLY A 653 15.55 -32.25 22.68
CA GLY A 653 15.06 -31.98 21.33
C GLY A 653 14.36 -30.62 21.18
N ILE A 654 14.48 -29.74 22.17
CA ILE A 654 13.83 -28.41 22.13
C ILE A 654 14.57 -27.50 21.13
N THR A 655 15.91 -27.57 21.07
CA THR A 655 16.73 -26.75 20.16
C THR A 655 17.74 -27.57 19.36
N ALA A 656 18.05 -27.11 18.15
CA ALA A 656 19.17 -27.59 17.33
C ALA A 656 20.29 -26.55 17.20
N GLY A 657 20.18 -25.40 17.90
CA GLY A 657 21.08 -24.26 17.74
C GLY A 657 20.63 -23.27 16.67
N CYS A 658 21.53 -22.36 16.29
CA CYS A 658 21.32 -21.30 15.29
C CYS A 658 22.00 -21.60 13.93
N GLY A 659 22.49 -22.83 13.74
CA GLY A 659 23.19 -23.26 12.52
C GLY A 659 24.70 -23.41 12.70
N SER A 660 25.36 -24.08 11.76
CA SER A 660 26.81 -24.31 11.74
C SER A 660 27.41 -24.94 13.01
N GLY A 661 26.60 -25.67 13.79
CA GLY A 661 27.02 -26.25 15.08
C GLY A 661 27.09 -25.25 16.24
N ASN A 662 26.45 -24.09 16.12
CA ASN A 662 26.42 -23.02 17.13
C ASN A 662 25.04 -22.91 17.82
N TYR A 663 25.01 -22.34 19.03
CA TYR A 663 23.80 -22.03 19.79
C TYR A 663 23.39 -20.56 19.74
N CYS A 664 24.36 -19.65 19.58
CA CYS A 664 24.25 -18.20 19.64
C CYS A 664 23.72 -17.69 21.00
N PRO A 665 24.43 -17.92 22.12
CA PRO A 665 23.90 -17.70 23.48
C PRO A 665 23.50 -16.25 23.78
N ASP A 666 24.27 -15.27 23.29
CA ASP A 666 24.11 -13.85 23.62
C ASP A 666 23.07 -13.12 22.75
N LEU A 667 22.50 -13.78 21.73
CA LEU A 667 21.50 -13.15 20.87
C LEU A 667 20.15 -13.05 21.58
N ALA A 668 19.49 -11.91 21.42
CA ALA A 668 18.09 -11.75 21.82
C ALA A 668 17.21 -12.70 21.00
N ILE A 669 16.25 -13.33 21.67
CA ILE A 669 15.32 -14.26 21.03
C ILE A 669 14.21 -13.51 20.28
N SER A 670 13.96 -13.89 19.03
CA SER A 670 12.81 -13.37 18.29
C SER A 670 11.50 -14.04 18.73
N ARG A 671 10.36 -13.41 18.44
CA ARG A 671 9.04 -13.99 18.72
C ARG A 671 8.81 -15.29 17.93
N ALA A 672 9.31 -15.39 16.70
CA ALA A 672 9.25 -16.63 15.92
C ALA A 672 10.03 -17.77 16.57
N GLU A 673 11.24 -17.50 17.05
CA GLU A 673 12.04 -18.50 17.79
C GLU A 673 11.36 -18.88 19.10
N MET A 674 10.86 -17.90 19.86
CA MET A 674 10.11 -18.12 21.09
C MET A 674 8.92 -19.07 20.87
N ALA A 675 8.22 -18.97 19.72
CA ALA A 675 7.12 -19.86 19.40
C ALA A 675 7.54 -21.33 19.33
N VAL A 676 8.64 -21.61 18.64
CA VAL A 676 9.22 -22.95 18.56
C VAL A 676 9.59 -23.49 19.94
N PHE A 677 10.28 -22.66 20.73
CA PHE A 677 10.75 -23.06 22.06
C PHE A 677 9.60 -23.44 22.99
N LEU A 678 8.55 -22.63 23.06
CA LEU A 678 7.42 -22.86 23.97
C LEU A 678 6.58 -24.07 23.56
N VAL A 679 6.25 -24.21 22.26
CA VAL A 679 5.47 -25.35 21.77
C VAL A 679 6.19 -26.67 22.03
N ARG A 680 7.51 -26.73 21.79
CA ARG A 680 8.30 -27.94 22.07
C ARG A 680 8.45 -28.23 23.56
N THR A 681 8.61 -27.19 24.38
CA THR A 681 8.81 -27.35 25.82
C THR A 681 7.57 -27.92 26.49
N PHE A 682 6.39 -27.40 26.15
CA PHE A 682 5.10 -27.77 26.75
C PHE A 682 4.31 -28.81 25.95
N ASN A 683 4.87 -29.31 24.84
CA ASN A 683 4.24 -30.29 23.94
C ASN A 683 2.81 -29.88 23.53
N LEU A 684 2.68 -28.63 23.08
CA LEU A 684 1.41 -28.05 22.69
C LEU A 684 0.96 -28.59 21.33
N ALA A 685 -0.33 -28.88 21.21
CA ALA A 685 -0.96 -29.29 19.96
C ALA A 685 -2.00 -28.23 19.55
N PRO A 686 -2.18 -27.98 18.24
CA PRO A 686 -3.19 -27.06 17.72
C PRO A 686 -4.62 -27.52 18.01
#